data_AF-A0A5B7BLP0-F1
#
_entry.id   AF-A0A5B7BLP0-F1
#
_cell.length_a   1.000
_cell.length_b   1.000
_cell.length_c   1.000
_cell.angle_alpha   90.00
_cell.angle_beta   90.00
_cell.angle_gamma   90.00
#
_symmetry.space_group_name_H-M   'P 1'
#
loop_
_entity.id
_entity.type
_entity.pdbx_description
1 polymer ?
#
loop_
_entity_poly.entity_id
_entity_poly.type
_entity_poly.pdbx_seq_one_letter_code
_entity_poly.pdbx_strand_id
1 'polypeptide(L)'
;DMNRIITLFIQLATRLEESSKPSHERDGMMKTWKDDSTAGLCSATSKYKKKLNKVTERKYVNRSNGTSFVHAGSDYGVYASDREIRRRLSRLNKKSMDSGSETSDDLDRSSEETRTDSESSVSETESDLDFQSESGTGESRGDGYFTADDGFDSLTDDREWGARMTKASLVPPVTRKYEVIDRYVIVADEEEVQRKMRVSLPEDYAEKLNAQKSGTEESDMEIPEVKDYKPRKQPGDEVIEQEVYGIDPYTHNLLLDSMPEEVDWSLLDKHLFIEDVLLCTLNQQVRHFTGAGNTPMIYPLKPVIEEILKTAEVDHVIRTVRLCQCILKAIDSRPEDNYVAYRKGLGVVCNKEGGFGEDDFVVEFLGEVYPAWKWFEKQDGIRSLQKNNKDPAPEFYNIYLERPKGDADGYDLVVVDAMHKANYASRICHSCRPNCEAKVTAVDGQYQIGIYTVRPIGYGEEITFDYNSVTESKEEYEASVCLCGSQVCRGSYLNLTGEGAFQKVLKECHGLLDRHHLMLEACELNSASEEDYIDLGRAGLGSCLLGGLPDWLIAYSARLVRFINFERTKLPEEILAHNLEEKRKFFVDICLEVEKSDAEVQAEGVYNQRLQNLALTLDKVRYVMRCVFGDPKKAPPPLERLSPEAVVSFIWKGEGSLVEELIQCIAPHMEDGMLSDLKSKIRAHDPSGTDDIQKELRKSLIWLRDEVRNLPCTYKCRHDAAADLIHIYAYTKCFFRVREYKTVTSPPVYISPLDLGPKYTDKLGSGFQEYCKTYGENYCLGQLIYWHNQANAEPDCNLARASRGCLSLPDIGSFYAKIQKPSRHRVYGPRTLKFMLARMEKQPQRPWPKGRIWSFKGSPKVFGSPMLDAVLHNSPLDKETVHWLKHRPAIFQAMWDR
;
A
#
# COMPACT_ATOMS: atom_id res chain seq x y z
N ASP A 1 -56.24 11.63 -1.43
CA ASP A 1 -55.86 12.52 -2.53
C ASP A 1 -54.63 12.00 -3.31
N MET A 2 -54.59 10.70 -3.70
CA MET A 2 -53.40 10.15 -4.38
C MET A 2 -53.32 10.51 -5.87
N ASN A 3 -54.44 10.55 -6.60
CA ASN A 3 -54.44 10.79 -8.04
C ASN A 3 -53.87 12.18 -8.40
N ARG A 4 -54.05 13.18 -7.52
CA ARG A 4 -53.47 14.52 -7.66
C ARG A 4 -51.94 14.49 -7.48
N ILE A 5 -51.45 13.77 -6.47
CA ILE A 5 -50.02 13.57 -6.21
C ILE A 5 -49.36 12.83 -7.38
N ILE A 6 -49.97 11.74 -7.87
CA ILE A 6 -49.46 10.97 -9.03
C ILE A 6 -49.38 11.85 -10.28
N THR A 7 -50.40 12.67 -10.54
CA THR A 7 -50.39 13.60 -11.69
C THR A 7 -49.28 14.65 -11.57
N LEU A 8 -49.05 15.19 -10.37
CA LEU A 8 -47.95 16.13 -10.12
C LEU A 8 -46.58 15.46 -10.23
N PHE A 9 -46.43 14.21 -9.80
CA PHE A 9 -45.18 13.45 -9.89
C PHE A 9 -44.82 13.12 -11.34
N ILE A 10 -45.80 12.77 -12.17
CA ILE A 10 -45.62 12.59 -13.62
C ILE A 10 -45.21 13.92 -14.27
N GLN A 11 -45.90 15.02 -13.96
CA GLN A 11 -45.55 16.36 -14.49
C GLN A 11 -44.17 16.85 -14.04
N LEU A 12 -43.70 16.43 -12.87
CA LEU A 12 -42.34 16.71 -12.40
C LEU A 12 -41.30 15.91 -13.20
N ALA A 13 -41.54 14.61 -13.40
CA ALA A 13 -40.66 13.74 -14.19
C ALA A 13 -40.48 14.25 -15.63
N THR A 14 -41.57 14.61 -16.33
CA THR A 14 -41.47 15.11 -17.72
C THR A 14 -40.63 16.39 -17.83
N ARG A 15 -40.72 17.30 -16.85
CA ARG A 15 -39.91 18.53 -16.82
C ARG A 15 -38.43 18.31 -16.50
N LEU A 16 -38.09 17.18 -15.86
CA LEU A 16 -36.71 16.81 -15.57
C LEU A 16 -36.06 16.10 -16.77
N GLU A 17 -36.83 15.34 -17.55
CA GLU A 17 -36.36 14.79 -18.83
C GLU A 17 -36.08 15.90 -19.86
N GLU A 18 -36.90 16.95 -19.92
CA GLU A 18 -36.68 18.11 -20.81
C GLU A 18 -35.44 18.96 -20.47
N SER A 19 -34.83 18.80 -19.28
CA SER A 19 -33.75 19.68 -18.81
C SER A 19 -32.33 19.15 -18.98
N SER A 20 -32.13 17.94 -19.52
CA SER A 20 -30.86 17.20 -19.38
C SER A 20 -30.25 16.63 -20.68
N LYS A 21 -29.98 17.50 -21.68
CA LYS A 21 -28.85 17.31 -22.62
C LYS A 21 -28.34 18.64 -23.21
N PRO A 22 -27.04 18.75 -23.54
CA PRO A 22 -26.37 20.04 -23.67
C PRO A 22 -26.46 20.65 -25.08
N SER A 23 -26.65 21.97 -25.14
CA SER A 23 -26.41 22.78 -26.33
C SER A 23 -25.02 23.40 -26.28
N HIS A 24 -24.20 23.10 -27.29
CA HIS A 24 -22.93 23.79 -27.52
C HIS A 24 -22.96 24.42 -28.92
N GLU A 25 -22.38 25.62 -29.02
CA GLU A 25 -22.04 26.41 -30.23
C GLU A 25 -22.91 27.65 -30.56
N ARG A 26 -22.32 28.51 -31.41
CA ARG A 26 -22.62 29.95 -31.56
C ARG A 26 -23.37 30.29 -32.85
N ASP A 27 -23.88 31.51 -32.88
CA ASP A 27 -24.27 32.36 -34.02
C ASP A 27 -24.12 31.80 -35.46
N GLY A 28 -25.24 31.74 -36.21
CA GLY A 28 -25.29 31.23 -37.59
C GLY A 28 -26.48 31.77 -38.40
N MET A 29 -26.61 33.10 -38.48
CA MET A 29 -27.74 33.87 -39.00
C MET A 29 -28.28 33.49 -40.42
N MET A 30 -29.62 33.37 -40.53
CA MET A 30 -30.46 33.58 -41.74
C MET A 30 -30.32 32.67 -43.01
N LYS A 31 -31.39 31.93 -43.36
CA LYS A 31 -32.52 32.33 -44.26
C LYS A 31 -32.95 31.36 -45.41
N THR A 32 -34.29 31.34 -45.58
CA THR A 32 -35.09 31.24 -46.83
C THR A 32 -35.09 30.00 -47.76
N TRP A 33 -36.31 29.40 -47.84
CA TRP A 33 -37.11 29.20 -49.07
C TRP A 33 -36.78 28.02 -50.03
N LYS A 34 -37.78 27.43 -50.73
CA LYS A 34 -39.25 27.34 -50.52
C LYS A 34 -39.84 26.21 -51.42
N ASP A 35 -41.04 25.76 -51.05
CA ASP A 35 -42.14 25.20 -51.89
C ASP A 35 -41.91 23.99 -52.84
N ASP A 36 -42.78 22.98 -52.65
CA ASP A 36 -43.67 22.31 -53.63
C ASP A 36 -43.13 21.77 -54.99
N SER A 37 -43.54 20.61 -55.56
CA SER A 37 -44.37 19.44 -55.16
C SER A 37 -44.26 18.37 -56.31
N THR A 38 -44.99 17.24 -56.48
CA THR A 38 -46.13 16.57 -55.80
C THR A 38 -46.12 15.05 -56.09
N ALA A 39 -46.67 14.22 -55.18
CA ALA A 39 -47.32 12.89 -55.39
C ALA A 39 -46.53 11.67 -55.98
N GLY A 40 -46.87 10.43 -55.56
CA GLY A 40 -46.19 9.20 -56.06
C GLY A 40 -46.68 7.77 -55.70
N LEU A 41 -47.61 7.56 -54.76
CA LEU A 41 -48.41 6.32 -54.47
C LEU A 41 -47.78 4.89 -54.26
N CYS A 42 -48.42 4.14 -53.34
CA CYS A 42 -48.58 2.66 -53.26
C CYS A 42 -47.42 1.72 -52.83
N SER A 43 -47.65 0.55 -52.19
CA SER A 43 -48.77 0.07 -51.30
C SER A 43 -48.41 -1.26 -50.56
N ALA A 44 -49.37 -1.82 -49.78
CA ALA A 44 -49.52 -3.24 -49.34
C ALA A 44 -49.11 -3.71 -47.90
N THR A 45 -50.10 -3.68 -46.98
CA THR A 45 -50.69 -4.78 -46.14
C THR A 45 -50.00 -6.17 -45.95
N SER A 46 -50.22 -6.97 -44.88
CA SER A 46 -50.81 -6.80 -43.51
C SER A 46 -50.91 -8.13 -42.67
N LYS A 47 -51.20 -8.02 -41.34
CA LYS A 47 -52.04 -8.90 -40.44
C LYS A 47 -51.46 -10.09 -39.60
N TYR A 48 -51.84 -10.05 -38.30
CA TYR A 48 -52.27 -11.15 -37.37
C TYR A 48 -51.17 -12.05 -36.75
N LYS A 49 -51.28 -12.68 -35.55
CA LYS A 49 -52.37 -13.02 -34.56
C LYS A 49 -51.71 -13.43 -33.18
N LYS A 50 -52.39 -13.73 -32.05
CA LYS A 50 -53.27 -12.93 -31.14
C LYS A 50 -53.50 -13.67 -29.76
N LYS A 51 -53.46 -12.97 -28.60
CA LYS A 51 -53.71 -13.37 -27.16
C LYS A 51 -52.50 -13.91 -26.36
N LEU A 52 -52.17 -13.54 -25.10
CA LEU A 52 -52.82 -12.91 -23.92
C LEU A 52 -53.60 -13.84 -22.96
N ASN A 53 -53.08 -14.04 -21.72
CA ASN A 53 -53.85 -13.79 -20.47
C ASN A 53 -53.04 -13.91 -19.15
N LYS A 54 -53.33 -12.98 -18.21
CA LYS A 54 -53.25 -12.99 -16.72
C LYS A 54 -52.05 -13.69 -16.01
N VAL A 55 -51.28 -13.06 -15.11
CA VAL A 55 -51.51 -12.05 -14.05
C VAL A 55 -52.33 -12.53 -12.84
N THR A 56 -51.67 -12.56 -11.68
CA THR A 56 -52.29 -12.20 -10.38
C THR A 56 -51.23 -11.55 -9.49
N GLU A 57 -51.34 -10.24 -9.25
CA GLU A 57 -50.56 -9.58 -8.19
C GLU A 57 -51.11 -9.97 -6.81
N ARG A 58 -50.25 -9.94 -5.77
CA ARG A 58 -50.71 -9.51 -4.44
C ARG A 58 -49.64 -8.79 -3.61
N LYS A 59 -49.48 -7.52 -3.98
CA LYS A 59 -48.82 -6.39 -3.30
C LYS A 59 -48.77 -6.40 -1.75
N TYR A 60 -47.70 -5.78 -1.24
CA TYR A 60 -47.49 -5.20 0.10
C TYR A 60 -47.40 -6.21 1.28
N VAL A 61 -46.65 -5.94 2.36
CA VAL A 61 -46.14 -4.67 2.94
C VAL A 61 -44.67 -4.79 3.36
N ASN A 62 -43.83 -3.76 3.12
CA ASN A 62 -42.54 -3.62 3.82
C ASN A 62 -42.77 -3.23 5.27
N ARG A 63 -42.23 -4.00 6.23
CA ARG A 63 -42.20 -3.61 7.64
C ARG A 63 -40.93 -4.11 8.31
N SER A 64 -40.00 -3.20 8.56
CA SER A 64 -38.85 -3.43 9.43
C SER A 64 -39.31 -3.58 10.89
N ASN A 65 -38.64 -4.48 11.61
CA ASN A 65 -38.42 -4.48 13.06
C ASN A 65 -37.53 -5.69 13.38
N GLY A 66 -36.40 -5.47 14.04
CA GLY A 66 -35.55 -6.56 14.53
C GLY A 66 -35.93 -6.98 15.95
N THR A 67 -35.98 -8.28 16.21
CA THR A 67 -35.68 -8.89 17.51
C THR A 67 -35.28 -10.35 17.31
N SER A 68 -34.38 -10.83 18.16
CA SER A 68 -33.83 -12.19 18.21
C SER A 68 -34.89 -13.30 18.31
N PHE A 69 -34.66 -14.43 17.62
CA PHE A 69 -34.33 -15.76 18.21
C PHE A 69 -34.29 -16.90 17.16
N VAL A 70 -33.23 -17.73 17.24
CA VAL A 70 -33.15 -19.20 17.00
C VAL A 70 -33.88 -19.88 15.81
N HIS A 71 -33.09 -20.62 15.00
CA HIS A 71 -33.43 -21.72 14.06
C HIS A 71 -34.62 -21.58 13.09
N ALA A 72 -34.32 -21.35 11.80
CA ALA A 72 -34.86 -22.16 10.68
C ALA A 72 -34.16 -21.86 9.34
N GLY A 73 -33.97 -22.89 8.50
CA GLY A 73 -34.01 -22.78 7.03
C GLY A 73 -32.77 -22.21 6.30
N SER A 74 -32.04 -23.09 5.61
CA SER A 74 -31.10 -22.72 4.54
C SER A 74 -31.83 -22.15 3.31
N ASP A 75 -31.25 -21.15 2.66
CA ASP A 75 -31.44 -20.91 1.22
C ASP A 75 -30.14 -20.40 0.57
N TYR A 76 -29.23 -21.33 0.22
CA TYR A 76 -27.96 -21.01 -0.45
C TYR A 76 -28.19 -20.75 -1.95
N GLY A 77 -27.73 -19.60 -2.44
CA GLY A 77 -27.87 -19.19 -3.83
C GLY A 77 -27.19 -20.15 -4.83
N VAL A 78 -27.85 -20.38 -5.97
CA VAL A 78 -27.40 -21.35 -6.99
C VAL A 78 -26.19 -20.81 -7.77
N TYR A 79 -24.98 -21.15 -7.30
CA TYR A 79 -23.77 -21.06 -8.12
C TYR A 79 -23.81 -22.09 -9.26
N ALA A 80 -23.30 -21.71 -10.43
CA ALA A 80 -23.25 -22.58 -11.59
C ALA A 80 -22.21 -23.69 -11.40
N SER A 81 -22.62 -24.97 -11.52
CA SER A 81 -21.75 -26.11 -11.21
C SER A 81 -20.48 -26.15 -12.07
N ASP A 82 -19.31 -26.32 -11.45
CA ASP A 82 -18.00 -26.42 -12.12
C ASP A 82 -17.92 -27.53 -13.18
N ARG A 83 -18.78 -28.55 -13.08
CA ARG A 83 -18.96 -29.60 -14.09
C ARG A 83 -19.28 -29.03 -15.48
N GLU A 84 -19.90 -27.85 -15.56
CA GLU A 84 -20.16 -27.10 -16.79
C GLU A 84 -18.94 -26.26 -17.22
N ILE A 85 -18.15 -25.73 -16.28
CA ILE A 85 -16.90 -25.00 -16.55
C ILE A 85 -15.82 -25.95 -17.10
N ARG A 86 -15.57 -27.09 -16.45
CA ARG A 86 -14.65 -28.14 -16.95
C ARG A 86 -15.08 -28.67 -18.33
N ARG A 87 -16.39 -28.73 -18.63
CA ARG A 87 -16.94 -29.06 -19.97
C ARG A 87 -16.76 -27.98 -21.03
N ARG A 88 -16.63 -26.71 -20.66
CA ARG A 88 -16.39 -25.59 -21.58
C ARG A 88 -14.90 -25.43 -21.89
N LEU A 89 -14.04 -25.52 -20.88
CA LEU A 89 -12.57 -25.48 -21.04
C LEU A 89 -12.05 -26.63 -21.92
N SER A 90 -12.51 -27.87 -21.67
CA SER A 90 -12.17 -29.03 -22.51
C SER A 90 -12.66 -28.96 -23.97
N ARG A 91 -13.56 -28.03 -24.31
CA ARG A 91 -13.95 -27.72 -25.70
C ARG A 91 -13.10 -26.63 -26.36
N LEU A 92 -12.40 -25.80 -25.57
CA LEU A 92 -11.51 -24.74 -26.07
C LEU A 92 -10.12 -25.30 -26.39
N ASN A 93 -9.54 -26.13 -25.51
CA ASN A 93 -8.23 -26.77 -25.73
C ASN A 93 -8.20 -27.73 -26.95
N LYS A 94 -9.35 -27.98 -27.59
CA LYS A 94 -9.46 -28.76 -28.84
C LYS A 94 -9.56 -27.90 -30.10
N LYS A 95 -9.29 -26.59 -30.00
CA LYS A 95 -9.31 -25.63 -31.11
C LYS A 95 -8.04 -24.79 -31.26
N SER A 96 -7.09 -24.84 -30.32
CA SER A 96 -5.83 -24.08 -30.35
C SER A 96 -4.66 -24.92 -30.85
N MET A 97 -4.82 -25.57 -32.01
CA MET A 97 -3.71 -26.17 -32.78
C MET A 97 -3.93 -25.97 -34.28
N ASP A 98 -4.04 -24.73 -34.73
CA ASP A 98 -3.61 -24.33 -36.08
C ASP A 98 -3.43 -22.80 -36.21
N SER A 99 -2.70 -22.38 -37.23
CA SER A 99 -2.35 -20.99 -37.62
C SER A 99 -1.44 -20.18 -36.67
N GLY A 100 -0.58 -19.34 -37.27
CA GLY A 100 0.43 -18.49 -36.60
C GLY A 100 0.66 -17.18 -37.37
N SER A 101 1.94 -16.80 -37.61
CA SER A 101 2.44 -15.47 -38.05
C SER A 101 2.41 -14.41 -36.92
N GLU A 102 3.59 -13.99 -36.42
CA GLU A 102 4.42 -12.84 -36.88
C GLU A 102 3.81 -11.49 -36.45
N THR A 103 4.54 -10.65 -35.71
CA THR A 103 5.77 -9.96 -36.14
C THR A 103 6.81 -9.76 -35.02
N SER A 104 8.03 -9.39 -35.41
CA SER A 104 9.26 -9.39 -34.61
C SER A 104 9.70 -8.00 -34.09
N ASP A 105 10.34 -8.01 -32.92
CA ASP A 105 11.60 -7.31 -32.55
C ASP A 105 11.70 -5.75 -32.70
N ASP A 106 12.54 -5.02 -31.97
CA ASP A 106 13.84 -5.41 -31.42
C ASP A 106 14.21 -4.76 -30.07
N LEU A 107 15.25 -5.35 -29.47
CA LEU A 107 15.92 -5.15 -28.19
C LEU A 107 16.35 -3.72 -27.83
N ASP A 108 16.56 -3.49 -26.53
CA ASP A 108 17.85 -2.95 -26.06
C ASP A 108 18.20 -3.44 -24.64
N ARG A 109 19.44 -3.92 -24.43
CA ARG A 109 19.94 -4.49 -23.15
C ARG A 109 21.39 -4.08 -22.96
N SER A 110 21.70 -3.37 -21.87
CA SER A 110 23.08 -3.10 -21.46
C SER A 110 23.28 -3.34 -19.97
N SER A 111 24.49 -3.74 -19.59
CA SER A 111 24.89 -4.16 -18.24
C SER A 111 25.64 -3.06 -17.49
N GLU A 112 25.28 -2.83 -16.23
CA GLU A 112 26.07 -1.97 -15.33
C GLU A 112 27.16 -2.80 -14.63
N GLU A 113 28.41 -2.66 -15.07
CA GLU A 113 29.58 -3.03 -14.25
C GLU A 113 29.86 -1.92 -13.22
N THR A 114 29.61 -2.20 -11.94
CA THR A 114 29.92 -1.25 -10.87
C THR A 114 31.40 -1.29 -10.49
N ARG A 115 32.24 -0.52 -11.20
CA ARG A 115 33.62 -0.25 -10.77
C ARG A 115 33.64 0.88 -9.72
N THR A 116 34.06 0.55 -8.51
CA THR A 116 34.32 1.51 -7.43
C THR A 116 35.81 1.81 -7.34
N ASP A 117 36.25 2.88 -8.00
CA ASP A 117 37.56 3.47 -7.70
C ASP A 117 37.51 4.11 -6.30
N SER A 118 38.50 3.84 -5.45
CA SER A 118 38.61 4.42 -4.11
C SER A 118 40.08 4.66 -3.78
N GLU A 119 40.50 5.92 -3.88
CA GLU A 119 41.84 6.34 -3.48
C GLU A 119 41.96 6.31 -1.95
N SER A 120 42.80 5.42 -1.43
CA SER A 120 43.33 5.52 -0.07
C SER A 120 44.79 5.09 -0.05
N SER A 121 45.63 5.84 0.64
CA SER A 121 47.10 5.71 0.58
C SER A 121 47.68 5.25 1.91
N VAL A 122 48.06 3.96 1.98
CA VAL A 122 48.95 3.41 3.00
C VAL A 122 49.89 2.42 2.32
N SER A 123 51.14 2.38 2.76
CA SER A 123 52.23 1.54 2.23
C SER A 123 52.56 0.34 3.14
N GLU A 124 53.47 -0.52 2.65
CA GLU A 124 54.21 -1.57 3.40
C GLU A 124 53.47 -2.89 3.75
N THR A 125 54.07 -4.10 3.72
CA THR A 125 55.08 -4.70 2.79
C THR A 125 55.02 -6.25 2.87
N GLU A 126 55.60 -6.95 1.88
CA GLU A 126 56.10 -8.38 1.91
C GLU A 126 55.08 -9.54 2.13
N SER A 127 54.94 -10.45 1.13
CA SER A 127 55.41 -11.87 1.15
C SER A 127 54.42 -12.91 1.75
N ASP A 128 54.38 -14.20 1.36
CA ASP A 128 55.05 -14.93 0.27
C ASP A 128 54.28 -16.22 -0.14
N LEU A 129 54.57 -16.70 -1.36
CA LEU A 129 54.61 -18.09 -1.89
C LEU A 129 53.55 -19.18 -1.55
N ASP A 130 52.98 -19.73 -2.63
CA ASP A 130 52.80 -21.14 -3.01
C ASP A 130 52.58 -22.28 -1.98
N PHE A 131 51.62 -23.17 -2.31
CA PHE A 131 51.90 -24.61 -2.39
C PHE A 131 50.99 -25.36 -3.38
N GLN A 132 51.58 -26.15 -4.28
CA GLN A 132 50.91 -27.17 -5.10
C GLN A 132 51.47 -28.57 -4.77
N SER A 133 50.61 -29.58 -4.82
CA SER A 133 50.95 -31.01 -5.03
C SER A 133 49.63 -31.75 -5.36
N GLU A 134 49.40 -32.24 -6.59
CA GLU A 134 49.85 -33.54 -7.14
C GLU A 134 49.06 -34.77 -6.62
N SER A 135 48.80 -35.84 -7.38
CA SER A 135 48.77 -36.04 -8.85
C SER A 135 48.25 -37.44 -9.23
N GLY A 136 47.62 -37.58 -10.41
CA GLY A 136 47.61 -38.82 -11.23
C GLY A 136 46.65 -39.95 -10.83
N THR A 137 46.36 -40.97 -11.67
CA THR A 137 46.70 -41.27 -13.09
C THR A 137 45.73 -42.37 -13.59
N GLY A 138 45.27 -42.51 -14.84
CA GLY A 138 45.35 -41.69 -16.06
C GLY A 138 44.81 -42.46 -17.29
N GLU A 139 44.73 -41.77 -18.45
CA GLU A 139 44.58 -42.26 -19.85
C GLU A 139 43.44 -43.26 -20.22
N SER A 140 42.65 -42.99 -21.27
CA SER A 140 43.10 -43.06 -22.66
C SER A 140 42.17 -42.33 -23.65
N ARG A 141 42.63 -42.13 -24.91
CA ARG A 141 41.96 -41.34 -25.96
C ARG A 141 41.15 -42.19 -26.96
N GLY A 142 40.05 -41.63 -27.45
CA GLY A 142 39.39 -42.02 -28.71
C GLY A 142 38.48 -40.90 -29.21
N ASP A 143 38.71 -40.40 -30.43
CA ASP A 143 37.95 -39.26 -30.98
C ASP A 143 36.52 -39.65 -31.41
N GLY A 144 35.56 -38.80 -31.06
CA GLY A 144 34.17 -38.88 -31.50
C GLY A 144 33.44 -37.56 -31.25
N TYR A 145 33.14 -36.82 -32.32
CA TYR A 145 32.48 -35.51 -32.22
C TYR A 145 31.04 -35.65 -31.69
N PHE A 146 30.81 -35.20 -30.45
CA PHE A 146 29.50 -34.78 -29.96
C PHE A 146 29.64 -33.43 -29.25
N THR A 147 28.62 -32.58 -29.38
CA THR A 147 28.56 -31.26 -28.74
C THR A 147 28.36 -31.39 -27.24
N ALA A 148 28.78 -30.37 -26.49
CA ALA A 148 28.57 -30.32 -25.04
C ALA A 148 27.08 -30.42 -24.70
N ASP A 149 26.79 -31.26 -23.71
CA ASP A 149 25.48 -31.44 -23.12
C ASP A 149 25.33 -30.38 -22.01
N ASP A 150 24.50 -29.36 -22.24
CA ASP A 150 24.09 -28.46 -21.17
C ASP A 150 23.19 -29.27 -20.23
N GLY A 151 23.63 -29.43 -18.97
CA GLY A 151 22.91 -30.16 -17.92
C GLY A 151 21.60 -29.47 -17.53
N PHE A 152 20.59 -29.58 -18.40
CA PHE A 152 19.28 -28.96 -18.30
C PHE A 152 18.40 -29.77 -17.32
N ASP A 153 18.84 -29.79 -16.06
CA ASP A 153 18.15 -30.47 -14.97
C ASP A 153 16.71 -29.94 -14.88
N SER A 154 15.74 -30.84 -14.96
CA SER A 154 14.46 -30.50 -15.60
C SER A 154 13.56 -29.65 -14.70
N LEU A 155 13.58 -28.34 -14.92
CA LEU A 155 12.48 -27.43 -14.60
C LEU A 155 11.28 -27.74 -15.52
N THR A 156 10.63 -28.88 -15.29
CA THR A 156 9.24 -29.08 -15.67
C THR A 156 8.40 -28.05 -14.93
N ASP A 157 7.62 -27.25 -15.67
CA ASP A 157 6.82 -26.17 -15.11
C ASP A 157 5.59 -26.77 -14.41
N ASP A 158 5.74 -27.15 -13.14
CA ASP A 158 4.71 -27.66 -12.22
C ASP A 158 3.68 -26.56 -11.86
N ARG A 159 3.14 -25.92 -12.90
CA ARG A 159 2.15 -24.85 -12.88
C ARG A 159 0.74 -25.36 -13.16
N GLU A 160 0.49 -26.65 -12.96
CA GLU A 160 -0.90 -27.11 -12.85
C GLU A 160 -1.58 -26.41 -11.68
N TRP A 161 -2.76 -25.85 -11.94
CA TRP A 161 -3.60 -25.21 -10.92
C TRP A 161 -4.13 -26.26 -9.95
N GLY A 162 -3.36 -26.52 -8.89
CA GLY A 162 -3.69 -27.53 -7.88
C GLY A 162 -2.92 -27.29 -6.59
N ALA A 163 -2.01 -28.22 -6.28
CA ALA A 163 -1.28 -28.26 -5.02
C ALA A 163 -0.45 -26.98 -4.79
N ARG A 164 -0.67 -26.30 -3.65
CA ARG A 164 0.18 -25.20 -3.18
C ARG A 164 0.68 -25.51 -1.78
N MET A 165 1.97 -25.84 -1.66
CA MET A 165 2.61 -25.94 -0.35
C MET A 165 3.10 -24.56 0.13
N THR A 166 2.86 -24.26 1.41
CA THR A 166 3.67 -23.30 2.13
C THR A 166 5.14 -23.73 2.10
N LYS A 167 6.06 -22.81 1.77
CA LYS A 167 7.50 -23.10 1.88
C LYS A 167 7.82 -23.44 3.34
N ALA A 168 8.64 -24.46 3.59
CA ALA A 168 8.94 -24.90 4.95
C ALA A 168 9.56 -23.80 5.85
N SER A 169 10.15 -22.75 5.25
CA SER A 169 10.64 -21.55 5.94
C SER A 169 9.55 -20.54 6.35
N LEU A 170 8.28 -20.83 6.11
CA LEU A 170 7.10 -20.01 6.45
C LEU A 170 6.18 -20.71 7.46
N VAL A 171 6.54 -21.92 7.91
CA VAL A 171 5.80 -22.69 8.91
C VAL A 171 6.58 -22.63 10.22
N PRO A 172 6.02 -22.06 11.30
CA PRO A 172 6.75 -21.84 12.53
C PRO A 172 7.42 -23.12 13.07
N PRO A 173 8.69 -23.04 13.51
CA PRO A 173 9.39 -24.21 14.04
C PRO A 173 8.74 -24.66 15.35
N VAL A 174 8.65 -25.99 15.55
CA VAL A 174 8.16 -26.64 16.78
C VAL A 174 8.83 -26.06 18.03
N THR A 175 10.06 -25.57 17.88
CA THR A 175 10.95 -25.06 18.92
C THR A 175 10.88 -23.55 19.15
N ARG A 176 10.01 -22.78 18.46
CA ARG A 176 9.82 -21.34 18.77
C ARG A 176 9.33 -21.20 20.21
N LYS A 177 10.13 -20.58 21.07
CA LYS A 177 9.79 -20.28 22.48
C LYS A 177 9.48 -18.80 22.64
N TYR A 178 8.51 -18.50 23.50
CA TYR A 178 8.21 -17.17 23.99
C TYR A 178 8.22 -17.17 25.52
N GLU A 179 8.45 -16.01 26.12
CA GLU A 179 8.23 -15.76 27.55
C GLU A 179 6.72 -15.64 27.80
N VAL A 180 6.18 -16.46 28.70
CA VAL A 180 4.75 -16.45 29.03
C VAL A 180 4.42 -15.22 29.88
N ILE A 181 3.49 -14.39 29.42
CA ILE A 181 3.09 -13.15 30.12
C ILE A 181 1.59 -13.11 30.43
N ASP A 182 1.26 -12.61 31.62
CA ASP A 182 -0.13 -12.43 32.10
C ASP A 182 -0.72 -11.05 31.82
N ARG A 183 0.09 -10.12 31.30
CA ARG A 183 -0.28 -8.72 30.99
C ARG A 183 0.60 -8.19 29.86
N TYR A 184 0.14 -7.13 29.19
CA TYR A 184 0.94 -6.39 28.22
C TYR A 184 2.27 -5.89 28.80
N VAL A 185 3.35 -5.99 28.02
CA VAL A 185 4.69 -5.53 28.41
C VAL A 185 5.09 -4.34 27.56
N ILE A 186 5.00 -3.12 28.10
CA ILE A 186 5.32 -1.90 27.36
C ILE A 186 6.84 -1.78 27.17
N VAL A 187 7.29 -1.54 25.94
CA VAL A 187 8.72 -1.53 25.57
C VAL A 187 9.36 -0.13 25.67
N ALA A 188 8.58 0.93 25.41
CA ALA A 188 9.04 2.31 25.48
C ALA A 188 7.86 3.26 25.70
N ASP A 189 8.15 4.50 26.16
CA ASP A 189 7.19 5.61 26.16
C ASP A 189 5.93 5.32 27.02
N GLU A 190 6.14 4.77 28.22
CA GLU A 190 5.09 4.13 29.03
C GLU A 190 3.88 5.03 29.31
N GLU A 191 4.09 6.31 29.65
CA GLU A 191 2.98 7.25 29.89
C GLU A 191 2.13 7.45 28.63
N GLU A 192 2.74 7.52 27.45
CA GLU A 192 2.07 7.72 26.16
C GLU A 192 1.32 6.44 25.73
N VAL A 193 1.94 5.26 25.91
CA VAL A 193 1.30 3.97 25.61
C VAL A 193 0.10 3.72 26.54
N GLN A 194 0.25 3.92 27.85
CA GLN A 194 -0.86 3.84 28.82
C GLN A 194 -1.96 4.87 28.53
N ARG A 195 -1.61 6.07 28.03
CA ARG A 195 -2.59 7.10 27.63
C ARG A 195 -3.39 6.66 26.42
N LYS A 196 -2.74 6.09 25.40
CA LYS A 196 -3.42 5.56 24.20
C LYS A 196 -4.33 4.38 24.51
N MET A 197 -3.87 3.44 25.34
CA MET A 197 -4.62 2.24 25.74
C MET A 197 -5.73 2.50 26.78
N ARG A 198 -5.82 3.71 27.36
CA ARG A 198 -6.92 4.07 28.27
C ARG A 198 -8.20 4.37 27.49
N VAL A 199 -9.34 3.89 27.98
CA VAL A 199 -10.66 4.12 27.39
C VAL A 199 -11.23 5.46 27.88
N SER A 200 -11.90 6.21 27.00
CA SER A 200 -12.62 7.46 27.32
C SER A 200 -14.01 7.42 26.69
N LEU A 201 -15.02 7.01 27.46
CA LEU A 201 -16.38 6.87 26.94
C LEU A 201 -17.00 8.27 26.68
N PRO A 202 -17.67 8.48 25.52
CA PRO A 202 -18.36 9.74 25.25
C PRO A 202 -19.57 9.95 26.17
N GLU A 203 -19.93 11.21 26.43
CA GLU A 203 -20.99 11.57 27.40
C GLU A 203 -22.37 10.94 27.05
N ASP A 204 -22.61 10.70 25.76
CA ASP A 204 -23.81 10.10 25.17
C ASP A 204 -23.65 8.60 24.84
N TYR A 205 -22.63 7.91 25.37
CA TYR A 205 -22.33 6.50 25.08
C TYR A 205 -23.55 5.57 25.20
N ALA A 206 -24.39 5.77 26.22
CA ALA A 206 -25.59 4.97 26.42
C ALA A 206 -26.67 5.18 25.34
N GLU A 207 -26.71 6.35 24.69
CA GLU A 207 -27.64 6.63 23.60
C GLU A 207 -27.10 6.03 22.29
N LYS A 208 -25.82 6.26 21.96
CA LYS A 208 -25.12 5.66 20.82
C LYS A 208 -25.16 4.14 20.82
N LEU A 209 -24.86 3.51 21.95
CA LEU A 209 -24.90 2.04 22.09
C LEU A 209 -26.31 1.48 21.84
N ASN A 210 -27.37 2.23 22.19
CA ASN A 210 -28.74 1.83 21.88
C ASN A 210 -29.09 2.10 20.40
N ALA A 211 -28.62 3.20 19.81
CA ALA A 211 -28.85 3.54 18.40
C ALA A 211 -28.18 2.53 17.45
N GLN A 212 -26.93 2.14 17.73
CA GLN A 212 -26.24 1.05 17.03
C GLN A 212 -27.00 -0.29 17.18
N LYS A 213 -27.35 -0.69 18.41
CA LYS A 213 -28.08 -1.96 18.65
C LYS A 213 -29.47 -2.04 18.03
N SER A 214 -30.10 -0.89 17.74
CA SER A 214 -31.40 -0.80 17.07
C SER A 214 -31.31 -0.50 15.58
N GLY A 215 -30.10 -0.28 15.05
CA GLY A 215 -29.87 0.03 13.63
C GLY A 215 -30.44 1.38 13.19
N THR A 216 -30.53 2.37 14.09
CA THR A 216 -31.09 3.70 13.81
C THR A 216 -30.04 4.80 13.66
N GLU A 217 -28.76 4.50 13.89
CA GLU A 217 -27.65 5.43 13.64
C GLU A 217 -26.95 5.11 12.31
N GLU A 218 -26.90 6.08 11.40
CA GLU A 218 -25.99 6.08 10.23
C GLU A 218 -24.61 6.64 10.64
N SER A 219 -24.06 6.15 11.75
CA SER A 219 -22.77 6.61 12.29
C SER A 219 -21.63 5.69 11.82
N ASP A 220 -20.80 6.20 10.90
CA ASP A 220 -19.56 5.56 10.41
C ASP A 220 -18.51 5.27 11.52
N MET A 221 -18.73 5.72 12.77
CA MET A 221 -17.75 5.64 13.86
C MET A 221 -18.13 4.59 14.91
N GLU A 222 -17.35 3.51 14.92
CA GLU A 222 -17.34 2.50 15.97
C GLU A 222 -17.03 3.12 17.35
N ILE A 223 -17.82 2.76 18.36
CA ILE A 223 -17.65 3.20 19.76
C ILE A 223 -16.97 2.10 20.59
N PRO A 224 -16.43 2.38 21.78
CA PRO A 224 -15.71 1.39 22.57
C PRO A 224 -16.61 0.22 23.01
N GLU A 225 -16.33 -1.02 22.58
CA GLU A 225 -17.08 -2.21 23.04
C GLU A 225 -16.68 -2.58 24.48
N VAL A 226 -17.42 -2.05 25.46
CA VAL A 226 -17.22 -2.36 26.89
C VAL A 226 -17.69 -3.79 27.20
N LYS A 227 -16.81 -4.58 27.81
CA LYS A 227 -17.06 -5.96 28.28
C LYS A 227 -16.68 -6.10 29.75
N ASP A 228 -17.42 -6.93 30.49
CA ASP A 228 -17.02 -7.35 31.83
C ASP A 228 -15.74 -8.23 31.77
N TYR A 229 -14.90 -8.16 32.81
CA TYR A 229 -13.77 -9.07 32.96
C TYR A 229 -14.24 -10.54 33.03
N LYS A 230 -13.75 -11.37 32.11
CA LYS A 230 -13.90 -12.83 32.11
C LYS A 230 -12.50 -13.47 32.26
N PRO A 231 -12.36 -14.57 33.02
CA PRO A 231 -11.09 -15.30 33.08
C PRO A 231 -10.79 -16.00 31.74
N ARG A 232 -9.49 -16.13 31.42
CA ARG A 232 -8.97 -16.89 30.27
C ARG A 232 -9.32 -18.37 30.38
N LYS A 233 -9.50 -19.04 29.24
CA LYS A 233 -9.61 -20.51 29.20
C LYS A 233 -8.31 -21.15 29.67
N GLN A 234 -8.37 -22.22 30.46
CA GLN A 234 -7.17 -22.79 31.08
C GLN A 234 -6.36 -23.69 30.14
N PRO A 235 -5.05 -23.43 29.92
CA PRO A 235 -4.17 -24.33 29.18
C PRO A 235 -3.99 -25.69 29.87
N GLY A 236 -4.07 -26.76 29.08
CA GLY A 236 -4.00 -28.15 29.55
C GLY A 236 -5.34 -28.73 30.03
N ASP A 237 -6.35 -27.89 30.26
CA ASP A 237 -7.69 -28.28 30.72
C ASP A 237 -8.76 -27.92 29.67
N GLU A 238 -9.00 -26.63 29.44
CA GLU A 238 -9.97 -26.16 28.46
C GLU A 238 -9.39 -26.01 27.04
N VAL A 239 -8.11 -25.66 26.92
CA VAL A 239 -7.40 -25.49 25.63
C VAL A 239 -6.03 -26.17 25.65
N ILE A 240 -5.52 -26.58 24.49
CA ILE A 240 -4.18 -27.16 24.34
C ILE A 240 -3.44 -26.52 23.16
N GLU A 241 -2.15 -26.25 23.35
CA GLU A 241 -1.22 -25.97 22.26
C GLU A 241 -0.68 -27.30 21.70
N GLN A 242 -0.79 -27.51 20.39
CA GLN A 242 -0.31 -28.72 19.72
C GLN A 242 0.04 -28.46 18.25
N GLU A 243 0.76 -29.39 17.60
CA GLU A 243 0.90 -29.37 16.14
C GLU A 243 -0.47 -29.53 15.47
N VAL A 244 -0.76 -28.72 14.45
CA VAL A 244 -1.99 -28.75 13.66
C VAL A 244 -1.70 -28.76 12.17
N TYR A 245 -2.59 -29.41 11.42
CA TYR A 245 -2.49 -29.61 9.98
C TYR A 245 -3.75 -29.08 9.30
N GLY A 246 -3.65 -28.81 8.01
CA GLY A 246 -4.76 -28.28 7.21
C GLY A 246 -4.62 -28.69 5.75
N ILE A 247 -5.65 -28.44 4.96
CA ILE A 247 -5.68 -28.80 3.54
C ILE A 247 -5.75 -27.54 2.69
N ASP A 248 -5.15 -27.61 1.50
CA ASP A 248 -5.25 -26.53 0.51
C ASP A 248 -6.57 -26.62 -0.28
N PRO A 249 -6.92 -25.59 -1.08
CA PRO A 249 -8.14 -25.61 -1.88
C PRO A 249 -8.21 -26.74 -2.92
N TYR A 250 -7.07 -27.28 -3.36
CA TYR A 250 -7.03 -28.41 -4.30
C TYR A 250 -7.45 -29.70 -3.59
N THR A 251 -6.85 -30.03 -2.44
CA THR A 251 -7.21 -31.21 -1.66
C THR A 251 -8.65 -31.14 -1.14
N HIS A 252 -9.16 -29.95 -0.79
CA HIS A 252 -10.58 -29.75 -0.45
C HIS A 252 -11.50 -30.15 -1.61
N ASN A 253 -11.23 -29.63 -2.82
CA ASN A 253 -12.01 -29.98 -4.01
C ASN A 253 -11.86 -31.45 -4.44
N LEU A 254 -10.68 -32.03 -4.26
CA LEU A 254 -10.39 -33.44 -4.52
C LEU A 254 -11.19 -34.39 -3.61
N LEU A 255 -11.37 -34.03 -2.33
CA LEU A 255 -12.26 -34.74 -1.41
C LEU A 255 -13.73 -34.64 -1.84
N LEU A 256 -14.19 -33.46 -2.27
CA LEU A 256 -15.57 -33.26 -2.76
C LEU A 256 -15.85 -34.06 -4.05
N ASP A 257 -14.91 -34.05 -5.00
CA ASP A 257 -14.91 -34.87 -6.22
C ASP A 257 -14.78 -36.39 -5.94
N SER A 258 -14.68 -36.79 -4.67
CA SER A 258 -14.61 -38.18 -4.20
C SER A 258 -15.82 -38.61 -3.37
N MET A 259 -16.70 -37.69 -2.99
CA MET A 259 -17.94 -37.97 -2.26
C MET A 259 -19.13 -38.20 -3.21
N PRO A 260 -20.05 -39.12 -2.90
CA PRO A 260 -21.12 -39.53 -3.82
C PRO A 260 -22.05 -38.37 -4.26
N GLU A 261 -22.55 -38.40 -5.50
CA GLU A 261 -23.58 -37.45 -6.02
C GLU A 261 -25.01 -37.81 -5.54
N GLU A 262 -25.14 -38.49 -4.40
CA GLU A 262 -26.42 -39.03 -3.88
C GLU A 262 -27.27 -37.96 -3.17
N VAL A 263 -28.59 -38.00 -3.37
CA VAL A 263 -29.57 -37.00 -2.88
C VAL A 263 -29.62 -36.88 -1.35
N ASP A 264 -29.17 -37.90 -0.62
CA ASP A 264 -29.10 -37.90 0.85
C ASP A 264 -28.06 -36.91 1.44
N TRP A 265 -27.19 -36.34 0.59
CA TRP A 265 -26.11 -35.42 0.95
C TRP A 265 -26.28 -34.07 0.26
N SER A 266 -26.53 -33.01 1.03
CA SER A 266 -26.38 -31.65 0.51
C SER A 266 -24.89 -31.31 0.31
N LEU A 267 -24.61 -30.29 -0.50
CA LEU A 267 -23.26 -29.77 -0.65
C LEU A 267 -22.71 -29.24 0.69
N LEU A 268 -23.58 -28.64 1.52
CA LEU A 268 -23.23 -28.18 2.87
C LEU A 268 -22.79 -29.34 3.78
N ASP A 269 -23.51 -30.49 3.77
CA ASP A 269 -23.12 -31.67 4.58
C ASP A 269 -21.71 -32.16 4.22
N LYS A 270 -21.32 -32.08 2.94
CA LYS A 270 -19.98 -32.45 2.46
C LYS A 270 -18.90 -31.50 2.97
N HIS A 271 -19.15 -30.19 2.96
CA HIS A 271 -18.20 -29.21 3.49
C HIS A 271 -18.07 -29.31 5.02
N LEU A 272 -19.19 -29.47 5.74
CA LEU A 272 -19.16 -29.69 7.20
C LEU A 272 -18.44 -31.00 7.57
N PHE A 273 -18.56 -32.07 6.77
CA PHE A 273 -17.74 -33.27 6.98
C PHE A 273 -16.23 -32.99 6.86
N ILE A 274 -15.80 -32.18 5.89
CA ILE A 274 -14.37 -31.82 5.76
C ILE A 274 -13.94 -30.96 6.94
N GLU A 275 -14.64 -29.86 7.18
CA GLU A 275 -14.20 -28.82 8.10
C GLU A 275 -14.37 -29.23 9.57
N ASP A 276 -15.48 -29.88 9.92
CA ASP A 276 -15.86 -30.14 11.31
C ASP A 276 -15.52 -31.59 11.76
N VAL A 277 -15.37 -32.55 10.83
CA VAL A 277 -15.05 -33.97 11.15
C VAL A 277 -13.65 -34.36 10.69
N LEU A 278 -13.28 -34.13 9.43
CA LEU A 278 -11.99 -34.57 8.88
C LEU A 278 -10.81 -33.79 9.49
N LEU A 279 -10.88 -32.46 9.51
CA LEU A 279 -9.82 -31.62 10.10
C LEU A 279 -9.72 -31.82 11.63
N CYS A 280 -10.86 -31.99 12.32
CA CYS A 280 -10.89 -32.34 13.74
C CYS A 280 -10.17 -33.67 14.01
N THR A 281 -10.52 -34.74 13.28
CA THR A 281 -9.87 -36.06 13.44
C THR A 281 -8.38 -36.03 13.06
N LEU A 282 -8.03 -35.30 12.00
CA LEU A 282 -6.64 -35.08 11.59
C LEU A 282 -5.82 -34.43 12.72
N ASN A 283 -6.33 -33.33 13.30
CA ASN A 283 -5.66 -32.64 14.39
C ASN A 283 -5.56 -33.49 15.66
N GLN A 284 -6.55 -34.33 15.97
CA GLN A 284 -6.46 -35.30 17.06
C GLN A 284 -5.37 -36.35 16.80
N GLN A 285 -5.27 -36.90 15.59
CA GLN A 285 -4.22 -37.87 15.23
C GLN A 285 -2.82 -37.26 15.31
N VAL A 286 -2.58 -36.12 14.66
CA VAL A 286 -1.23 -35.50 14.53
C VAL A 286 -0.71 -34.90 15.84
N ARG A 287 -1.53 -34.80 16.90
CA ARG A 287 -1.15 -34.33 18.25
C ARG A 287 0.14 -34.98 18.76
N HIS A 288 0.40 -36.25 18.42
CA HIS A 288 1.59 -37.00 18.83
C HIS A 288 2.92 -36.47 18.26
N PHE A 289 2.92 -35.64 17.22
CA PHE A 289 4.13 -34.96 16.72
C PHE A 289 4.52 -33.73 17.57
N THR A 290 3.66 -33.27 18.48
CA THR A 290 3.92 -32.08 19.31
C THR A 290 5.16 -32.31 20.17
N GLY A 291 6.21 -31.51 19.93
CA GLY A 291 7.49 -31.63 20.62
C GLY A 291 8.38 -32.81 20.16
N ALA A 292 7.97 -33.61 19.17
CA ALA A 292 8.72 -34.76 18.68
C ALA A 292 10.00 -34.40 17.88
N GLY A 293 10.15 -33.14 17.47
CA GLY A 293 11.33 -32.61 16.78
C GLY A 293 11.49 -33.02 15.32
N ASN A 294 10.76 -34.04 14.85
CA ASN A 294 10.74 -34.52 13.46
C ASN A 294 9.30 -34.57 12.92
N THR A 295 8.63 -33.41 12.89
CA THR A 295 7.25 -33.27 12.43
C THR A 295 7.19 -33.16 10.90
N PRO A 296 6.51 -34.07 10.18
CA PRO A 296 6.54 -34.09 8.72
C PRO A 296 5.73 -32.93 8.11
N MET A 297 6.22 -32.32 7.02
CA MET A 297 5.51 -31.19 6.39
C MET A 297 4.23 -31.60 5.66
N ILE A 298 4.10 -32.88 5.32
CA ILE A 298 2.98 -33.50 4.59
C ILE A 298 2.49 -34.70 5.41
N TYR A 299 1.18 -34.87 5.56
CA TYR A 299 0.54 -36.00 6.24
C TYR A 299 -0.55 -36.61 5.34
N PRO A 300 -0.57 -37.93 5.08
CA PRO A 300 -1.58 -38.54 4.21
C PRO A 300 -2.96 -38.56 4.88
N LEU A 301 -4.02 -38.29 4.12
CA LEU A 301 -5.40 -38.28 4.67
C LEU A 301 -5.99 -39.69 4.85
N LYS A 302 -5.46 -40.72 4.19
CA LYS A 302 -6.00 -42.08 4.24
C LYS A 302 -6.15 -42.64 5.67
N PRO A 303 -5.13 -42.58 6.57
CA PRO A 303 -5.28 -43.02 7.96
C PRO A 303 -6.31 -42.22 8.79
N VAL A 304 -6.57 -40.96 8.42
CA VAL A 304 -7.62 -40.15 9.07
C VAL A 304 -8.99 -40.70 8.70
N ILE A 305 -9.21 -40.95 7.40
CA ILE A 305 -10.50 -41.43 6.87
C ILE A 305 -10.77 -42.88 7.32
N GLU A 306 -9.73 -43.71 7.48
CA GLU A 306 -9.84 -45.06 8.04
C GLU A 306 -10.26 -45.04 9.53
N GLU A 307 -9.80 -44.07 10.32
CA GLU A 307 -10.25 -43.90 11.71
C GLU A 307 -11.68 -43.34 11.80
N ILE A 308 -12.04 -42.36 10.97
CA ILE A 308 -13.42 -41.84 10.89
C ILE A 308 -14.40 -42.96 10.48
N LEU A 309 -14.01 -43.81 9.52
CA LEU A 309 -14.79 -44.99 9.12
C LEU A 309 -15.01 -45.93 10.30
N LYS A 310 -13.92 -46.33 10.99
CA LYS A 310 -13.95 -47.23 12.15
C LYS A 310 -14.84 -46.70 13.28
N THR A 311 -14.74 -45.41 13.61
CA THR A 311 -15.59 -44.76 14.62
C THR A 311 -17.06 -44.73 14.17
N ALA A 312 -17.32 -44.37 12.91
CA ALA A 312 -18.68 -44.38 12.35
C ALA A 312 -19.31 -45.78 12.27
N GLU A 313 -18.51 -46.85 12.11
CA GLU A 313 -18.98 -48.23 12.19
C GLU A 313 -19.38 -48.62 13.62
N VAL A 314 -18.59 -48.20 14.62
CA VAL A 314 -18.89 -48.40 16.07
C VAL A 314 -20.15 -47.64 16.49
N ASP A 315 -20.25 -46.37 16.14
CA ASP A 315 -21.40 -45.49 16.46
C ASP A 315 -22.62 -45.75 15.54
N HIS A 316 -22.50 -46.71 14.61
CA HIS A 316 -23.52 -47.11 13.64
C HIS A 316 -24.03 -45.96 12.74
N VAL A 317 -23.18 -44.96 12.46
CA VAL A 317 -23.48 -43.80 11.60
C VAL A 317 -23.34 -44.19 10.12
N ILE A 318 -24.31 -44.98 9.62
CA ILE A 318 -24.36 -45.56 8.26
C ILE A 318 -24.05 -44.52 7.16
N ARG A 319 -24.46 -43.26 7.35
CA ARG A 319 -24.13 -42.15 6.45
C ARG A 319 -22.61 -41.97 6.34
N THR A 320 -21.94 -41.62 7.44
CA THR A 320 -20.48 -41.39 7.48
C THR A 320 -19.68 -42.61 7.01
N VAL A 321 -20.12 -43.83 7.36
CA VAL A 321 -19.53 -45.09 6.87
C VAL A 321 -19.46 -45.14 5.34
N ARG A 322 -20.59 -44.90 4.64
CA ARG A 322 -20.63 -44.89 3.17
C ARG A 322 -19.72 -43.81 2.57
N LEU A 323 -19.75 -42.61 3.15
CA LEU A 323 -18.98 -41.48 2.64
C LEU A 323 -17.47 -41.73 2.74
N CYS A 324 -17.00 -42.28 3.87
CA CYS A 324 -15.60 -42.68 4.03
C CYS A 324 -15.21 -43.81 3.07
N GLN A 325 -16.07 -44.83 2.91
CA GLN A 325 -15.83 -45.92 1.94
C GLN A 325 -15.74 -45.41 0.49
N CYS A 326 -16.52 -44.39 0.10
CA CYS A 326 -16.40 -43.73 -1.19
C CYS A 326 -15.05 -43.02 -1.36
N ILE A 327 -14.60 -42.25 -0.37
CA ILE A 327 -13.33 -41.50 -0.46
C ILE A 327 -12.12 -42.46 -0.45
N LEU A 328 -12.11 -43.50 0.39
CA LEU A 328 -11.05 -44.51 0.40
C LEU A 328 -10.95 -45.24 -0.95
N LYS A 329 -12.09 -45.58 -1.55
CA LYS A 329 -12.13 -46.14 -2.91
C LYS A 329 -11.66 -45.14 -3.98
N ALA A 330 -11.91 -43.85 -3.81
CA ALA A 330 -11.39 -42.81 -4.70
C ALA A 330 -9.86 -42.74 -4.61
N ILE A 331 -9.30 -42.64 -3.39
CA ILE A 331 -7.85 -42.69 -3.11
C ILE A 331 -7.21 -43.91 -3.79
N ASP A 332 -7.73 -45.11 -3.52
CA ASP A 332 -7.18 -46.36 -4.05
C ASP A 332 -7.35 -46.53 -5.57
N SER A 333 -8.18 -45.71 -6.22
CA SER A 333 -8.38 -45.70 -7.68
C SER A 333 -7.68 -44.57 -8.41
N ARG A 334 -7.05 -43.63 -7.70
CA ARG A 334 -6.40 -42.43 -8.24
C ARG A 334 -5.04 -42.20 -7.56
N PRO A 335 -4.02 -43.06 -7.83
CA PRO A 335 -2.73 -42.99 -7.14
C PRO A 335 -1.92 -41.72 -7.43
N GLU A 336 -2.24 -40.99 -8.50
CA GLU A 336 -1.59 -39.72 -8.87
C GLU A 336 -2.21 -38.49 -8.14
N ASP A 337 -3.39 -38.64 -7.52
CA ASP A 337 -4.11 -37.54 -6.84
C ASP A 337 -3.58 -37.37 -5.39
N ASN A 338 -3.16 -36.16 -5.02
CA ASN A 338 -2.53 -35.89 -3.72
C ASN A 338 -3.56 -35.64 -2.57
N TYR A 339 -4.08 -36.72 -1.98
CA TYR A 339 -4.92 -36.67 -0.77
C TYR A 339 -4.08 -36.47 0.51
N VAL A 340 -3.52 -35.28 0.68
CA VAL A 340 -2.61 -34.95 1.79
C VAL A 340 -2.98 -33.66 2.52
N ALA A 341 -2.69 -33.60 3.81
CA ALA A 341 -2.70 -32.37 4.61
C ALA A 341 -1.28 -31.83 4.77
N TYR A 342 -1.17 -30.52 4.95
CA TYR A 342 0.08 -29.79 5.12
C TYR A 342 0.18 -29.23 6.54
N ARG A 343 1.40 -29.21 7.08
CA ARG A 343 1.69 -28.74 8.44
C ARG A 343 1.52 -27.21 8.53
N LYS A 344 0.67 -26.73 9.44
CA LYS A 344 0.51 -25.29 9.76
C LYS A 344 1.44 -24.82 10.87
N GLY A 345 1.90 -25.74 11.72
CA GLY A 345 2.76 -25.49 12.87
C GLY A 345 2.04 -25.72 14.19
N LEU A 346 2.44 -25.02 15.25
CA LEU A 346 1.73 -25.06 16.53
C LEU A 346 0.47 -24.20 16.49
N GLY A 347 -0.68 -24.84 16.72
CA GLY A 347 -2.01 -24.24 16.84
C GLY A 347 -2.61 -24.43 18.23
N VAL A 348 -3.83 -23.92 18.42
CA VAL A 348 -4.60 -24.09 19.67
C VAL A 348 -5.87 -24.89 19.37
N VAL A 349 -6.15 -25.90 20.20
CA VAL A 349 -7.31 -26.80 20.06
C VAL A 349 -8.14 -26.78 21.34
N CYS A 350 -9.47 -26.87 21.21
CA CYS A 350 -10.40 -27.00 22.32
C CYS A 350 -10.25 -28.38 22.99
N ASN A 351 -9.91 -28.41 24.28
CA ASN A 351 -9.73 -29.63 25.07
C ASN A 351 -10.88 -29.86 26.08
N LYS A 352 -11.84 -28.93 26.15
CA LYS A 352 -13.03 -29.02 26.99
C LYS A 352 -14.10 -29.94 26.38
N GLU A 353 -14.46 -31.04 27.05
CA GLU A 353 -15.46 -32.01 26.57
C GLU A 353 -16.81 -31.36 26.19
N GLY A 354 -17.25 -30.35 26.96
CA GLY A 354 -18.48 -29.60 26.72
C GLY A 354 -18.38 -28.46 25.71
N GLY A 355 -17.21 -28.24 25.09
CA GLY A 355 -16.97 -27.16 24.13
C GLY A 355 -17.05 -25.74 24.71
N PHE A 356 -17.09 -24.76 23.81
CA PHE A 356 -17.33 -23.33 24.13
C PHE A 356 -18.63 -22.82 23.51
N GLY A 357 -19.19 -21.77 24.13
CA GLY A 357 -20.42 -21.11 23.66
C GLY A 357 -20.19 -20.12 22.51
N GLU A 358 -21.10 -19.17 22.37
CA GLU A 358 -21.06 -18.01 21.46
C GLU A 358 -20.92 -16.73 22.31
N ASP A 359 -20.17 -15.72 21.85
CA ASP A 359 -19.62 -14.59 22.66
C ASP A 359 -18.88 -15.07 23.94
N ASP A 360 -18.30 -16.26 23.86
CA ASP A 360 -17.53 -16.86 24.94
C ASP A 360 -16.08 -16.38 24.83
N PHE A 361 -15.55 -15.81 25.91
CA PHE A 361 -14.21 -15.23 25.90
C PHE A 361 -13.17 -16.35 25.97
N VAL A 362 -12.22 -16.32 25.04
CA VAL A 362 -11.14 -17.31 24.95
C VAL A 362 -9.90 -16.81 25.68
N VAL A 363 -9.36 -15.67 25.25
CA VAL A 363 -8.09 -15.10 25.72
C VAL A 363 -7.90 -13.68 25.17
N GLU A 364 -7.08 -12.85 25.82
CA GLU A 364 -6.49 -11.65 25.21
C GLU A 364 -5.29 -12.02 24.35
N PHE A 365 -5.11 -11.35 23.20
CA PHE A 365 -3.84 -11.40 22.47
C PHE A 365 -2.82 -10.51 23.19
N LEU A 366 -1.95 -11.14 23.98
CA LEU A 366 -0.90 -10.46 24.76
C LEU A 366 0.44 -10.48 24.02
N GLY A 367 1.18 -9.37 24.15
CA GLY A 367 2.51 -9.21 23.57
C GLY A 367 3.29 -8.07 24.21
N GLU A 368 4.45 -7.80 23.62
CA GLU A 368 5.21 -6.56 23.84
C GLU A 368 4.49 -5.39 23.16
N VAL A 369 4.28 -4.27 23.87
CA VAL A 369 3.57 -3.10 23.34
C VAL A 369 4.57 -2.00 22.98
N TYR A 370 4.59 -1.67 21.69
CA TYR A 370 5.43 -0.64 21.11
C TYR A 370 4.59 0.61 20.77
N PRO A 371 5.02 1.82 21.16
CA PRO A 371 4.54 3.03 20.50
C PRO A 371 4.97 3.00 19.02
N ALA A 372 4.20 3.59 18.13
CA ALA A 372 4.37 3.41 16.69
C ALA A 372 5.78 3.82 16.21
N TRP A 373 6.32 4.94 16.70
CA TRP A 373 7.70 5.35 16.37
C TRP A 373 8.72 4.23 16.66
N LYS A 374 8.65 3.58 17.83
CA LYS A 374 9.59 2.53 18.26
C LYS A 374 9.41 1.21 17.51
N TRP A 375 8.18 0.86 17.13
CA TRP A 375 7.92 -0.28 16.26
C TRP A 375 8.61 -0.13 14.90
N PHE A 376 8.53 1.05 14.29
CA PHE A 376 9.18 1.29 13.01
C PHE A 376 10.71 1.37 13.09
N GLU A 377 11.29 1.70 14.25
CA GLU A 377 12.74 1.50 14.47
C GLU A 377 13.15 0.03 14.46
N LYS A 378 12.35 -0.84 15.12
CA LYS A 378 12.57 -2.30 15.10
C LYS A 378 12.53 -2.83 13.67
N GLN A 379 11.52 -2.44 12.89
CA GLN A 379 11.43 -2.81 11.48
C GLN A 379 12.58 -2.25 10.61
N ASP A 380 13.01 -1.01 10.82
CA ASP A 380 14.12 -0.41 10.06
C ASP A 380 15.45 -1.13 10.33
N GLY A 381 15.71 -1.51 11.58
CA GLY A 381 16.88 -2.30 11.94
C GLY A 381 16.84 -3.72 11.37
N ILE A 382 15.67 -4.39 11.39
CA ILE A 382 15.48 -5.70 10.75
C ILE A 382 15.82 -5.62 9.26
N ARG A 383 15.25 -4.64 8.54
CA ARG A 383 15.54 -4.39 7.11
C ARG A 383 17.02 -4.13 6.87
N SER A 384 17.67 -3.34 7.72
CA SER A 384 19.10 -3.03 7.65
C SER A 384 19.99 -4.29 7.78
N LEU A 385 19.64 -5.19 8.71
CA LEU A 385 20.41 -6.42 8.97
C LEU A 385 20.18 -7.50 7.89
N GLN A 386 18.98 -7.60 7.32
CA GLN A 386 18.65 -8.58 6.27
C GLN A 386 19.32 -8.27 4.91
N LYS A 387 19.67 -7.01 4.63
CA LYS A 387 20.40 -6.52 3.43
C LYS A 387 19.74 -6.75 2.05
N ASN A 388 18.76 -7.65 1.95
CA ASN A 388 18.08 -8.01 0.70
C ASN A 388 16.57 -7.73 0.81
N ASN A 389 16.11 -6.62 0.24
CA ASN A 389 14.70 -6.19 0.25
C ASN A 389 13.74 -7.12 -0.56
N LYS A 390 14.18 -8.32 -0.94
CA LYS A 390 13.39 -9.34 -1.67
C LYS A 390 13.20 -10.64 -0.89
N ASP A 391 13.85 -10.81 0.26
CA ASP A 391 13.48 -11.92 1.14
C ASP A 391 12.13 -11.60 1.79
N PRO A 392 11.22 -12.58 1.92
CA PRO A 392 9.93 -12.37 2.57
C PRO A 392 10.17 -11.90 4.01
N ALA A 393 9.32 -11.00 4.47
CA ALA A 393 9.41 -10.47 5.82
C ALA A 393 9.30 -11.60 6.87
N PRO A 394 9.99 -11.46 8.02
CA PRO A 394 9.95 -12.46 9.09
C PRO A 394 8.55 -12.56 9.70
N GLU A 395 8.27 -13.68 10.37
CA GLU A 395 6.95 -14.04 10.93
C GLU A 395 6.33 -12.89 11.77
N PHE A 396 5.40 -12.13 11.19
CA PHE A 396 4.78 -10.97 11.83
C PHE A 396 3.71 -11.40 12.85
N TYR A 397 4.14 -11.60 14.09
CA TYR A 397 3.26 -11.82 15.24
C TYR A 397 2.67 -10.52 15.83
N ASN A 398 2.55 -9.47 15.01
CA ASN A 398 2.10 -8.15 15.45
C ASN A 398 0.65 -7.85 15.06
N ILE A 399 -0.10 -7.25 15.98
CA ILE A 399 -1.44 -6.72 15.74
C ILE A 399 -1.46 -5.23 16.13
N TYR A 400 -2.11 -4.39 15.33
CA TYR A 400 -2.39 -3.01 15.73
C TYR A 400 -3.54 -2.99 16.73
N LEU A 401 -3.28 -2.48 17.94
CA LEU A 401 -4.32 -2.17 18.90
C LEU A 401 -4.77 -0.73 18.62
N GLU A 402 -5.85 -0.63 17.86
CA GLU A 402 -6.43 0.64 17.40
C GLU A 402 -7.55 1.09 18.33
N ARG A 403 -7.52 2.36 18.75
CA ARG A 403 -8.58 2.96 19.58
C ARG A 403 -9.79 3.32 18.71
N PRO A 404 -11.01 2.83 19.00
CA PRO A 404 -12.20 3.12 18.20
C PRO A 404 -12.44 4.61 17.97
N LYS A 405 -12.84 4.98 16.75
CA LYS A 405 -13.01 6.38 16.31
C LYS A 405 -14.04 7.17 17.12
N GLY A 406 -15.04 6.50 17.68
CA GLY A 406 -16.10 7.07 18.52
C GLY A 406 -15.78 7.13 20.02
N ASP A 407 -14.54 6.84 20.42
CA ASP A 407 -14.02 7.19 21.76
C ASP A 407 -13.92 8.72 21.92
N ALA A 408 -14.11 9.24 23.14
CA ALA A 408 -14.16 10.67 23.42
C ALA A 408 -12.83 11.41 23.19
N ASP A 409 -11.68 10.74 23.32
CA ASP A 409 -10.38 11.29 22.91
C ASP A 409 -10.03 10.96 21.45
N GLY A 410 -10.83 10.13 20.79
CA GLY A 410 -10.66 9.71 19.40
C GLY A 410 -9.53 8.71 19.14
N TYR A 411 -9.40 8.36 17.86
CA TYR A 411 -8.50 7.35 17.30
C TYR A 411 -7.01 7.70 17.47
N ASP A 412 -6.26 6.74 17.99
CA ASP A 412 -4.80 6.61 18.01
C ASP A 412 -4.48 5.10 18.13
N LEU A 413 -3.23 4.67 18.02
CA LEU A 413 -2.87 3.25 18.05
C LEU A 413 -1.52 2.94 18.71
N VAL A 414 -1.37 1.68 19.11
CA VAL A 414 -0.11 1.04 19.51
C VAL A 414 0.05 -0.31 18.80
N VAL A 415 1.27 -0.86 18.78
CA VAL A 415 1.55 -2.16 18.14
C VAL A 415 1.82 -3.20 19.22
N VAL A 416 1.06 -4.30 19.21
CA VAL A 416 1.26 -5.46 20.09
C VAL A 416 2.00 -6.53 19.31
N ASP A 417 3.27 -6.76 19.64
CA ASP A 417 4.12 -7.80 19.04
C ASP A 417 4.26 -9.00 19.98
N ALA A 418 3.75 -10.15 19.56
CA ALA A 418 3.83 -11.41 20.30
C ALA A 418 5.05 -12.27 19.91
N MET A 419 6.11 -11.69 19.31
CA MET A 419 7.32 -12.40 18.88
C MET A 419 8.10 -13.07 20.03
N HIS A 420 8.50 -12.31 21.06
CA HIS A 420 9.34 -12.84 22.16
C HIS A 420 8.58 -13.08 23.47
N LYS A 421 7.56 -12.27 23.76
CA LYS A 421 6.73 -12.37 24.96
C LYS A 421 5.28 -12.49 24.53
N ALA A 422 4.55 -13.50 25.02
CA ALA A 422 3.19 -13.77 24.57
C ALA A 422 2.41 -14.67 25.56
N ASN A 423 1.17 -14.99 25.21
CA ASN A 423 0.45 -16.17 25.70
C ASN A 423 0.08 -17.07 24.50
N TYR A 424 -0.73 -18.11 24.74
CA TYR A 424 -1.15 -19.07 23.69
C TYR A 424 -1.96 -18.43 22.54
N ALA A 425 -2.47 -17.20 22.69
CA ALA A 425 -3.14 -16.47 21.61
C ALA A 425 -2.23 -16.32 20.37
N SER A 426 -0.92 -16.22 20.59
CA SER A 426 0.12 -16.15 19.54
C SER A 426 0.25 -17.41 18.67
N ARG A 427 -0.50 -18.48 19.00
CA ARG A 427 -0.58 -19.74 18.24
C ARG A 427 -1.95 -19.96 17.58
N ILE A 428 -2.94 -19.10 17.81
CA ILE A 428 -4.27 -19.30 17.22
C ILE A 428 -4.16 -19.09 15.70
N CYS A 429 -4.52 -20.12 14.93
CA CYS A 429 -4.25 -20.20 13.50
C CYS A 429 -5.29 -19.41 12.69
N HIS A 430 -4.94 -19.10 11.43
CA HIS A 430 -5.87 -18.45 10.52
C HIS A 430 -6.94 -19.41 9.96
N SER A 431 -8.18 -18.94 9.86
CA SER A 431 -9.21 -19.53 8.98
C SER A 431 -10.01 -18.47 8.21
N CYS A 432 -10.38 -18.78 6.96
CA CYS A 432 -11.33 -17.99 6.15
C CYS A 432 -12.79 -18.21 6.55
N ARG A 433 -13.10 -19.28 7.30
CA ARG A 433 -14.36 -19.47 8.04
C ARG A 433 -13.99 -19.71 9.50
N PRO A 434 -13.65 -18.66 10.27
CA PRO A 434 -13.17 -18.81 11.63
C PRO A 434 -14.27 -19.23 12.60
N ASN A 435 -13.86 -19.60 13.82
CA ASN A 435 -14.76 -19.84 14.95
C ASN A 435 -14.57 -18.83 16.09
N CYS A 436 -13.53 -18.00 16.03
CA CYS A 436 -13.35 -16.80 16.84
C CYS A 436 -13.17 -15.53 16.01
N GLU A 437 -13.45 -14.39 16.63
CA GLU A 437 -13.01 -13.07 16.19
C GLU A 437 -11.96 -12.52 17.17
N ALA A 438 -11.02 -11.72 16.67
CA ALA A 438 -10.09 -10.94 17.48
C ALA A 438 -10.43 -9.46 17.29
N LYS A 439 -10.77 -8.75 18.37
CA LYS A 439 -11.26 -7.37 18.33
C LYS A 439 -10.83 -6.55 19.55
N VAL A 440 -10.84 -5.23 19.42
CA VAL A 440 -10.45 -4.32 20.52
C VAL A 440 -11.64 -4.10 21.44
N THR A 441 -11.56 -4.62 22.67
CA THR A 441 -12.59 -4.43 23.71
C THR A 441 -12.08 -3.60 24.88
N ALA A 442 -12.99 -2.91 25.54
CA ALA A 442 -12.74 -2.09 26.72
C ALA A 442 -13.07 -2.90 27.99
N VAL A 443 -12.06 -3.21 28.80
CA VAL A 443 -12.17 -3.95 30.07
C VAL A 443 -11.43 -3.18 31.16
N ASP A 444 -12.05 -2.98 32.32
CA ASP A 444 -11.50 -2.22 33.46
C ASP A 444 -10.92 -0.82 33.11
N GLY A 445 -11.46 -0.18 32.06
CA GLY A 445 -11.01 1.14 31.57
C GLY A 445 -9.74 1.11 30.72
N GLN A 446 -9.30 -0.07 30.28
CA GLN A 446 -8.19 -0.28 29.34
C GLN A 446 -8.68 -1.00 28.07
N TYR A 447 -8.03 -0.73 26.95
CA TYR A 447 -8.19 -1.47 25.72
C TYR A 447 -7.31 -2.71 25.69
N GLN A 448 -7.88 -3.80 25.21
CA GLN A 448 -7.19 -5.06 24.96
C GLN A 448 -7.67 -5.67 23.64
N ILE A 449 -6.84 -6.47 22.98
CA ILE A 449 -7.27 -7.30 21.86
C ILE A 449 -7.87 -8.57 22.47
N GLY A 450 -9.19 -8.67 22.55
CA GLY A 450 -9.88 -9.85 23.07
C GLY A 450 -10.27 -10.81 21.95
N ILE A 451 -10.10 -12.11 22.20
CA ILE A 451 -10.53 -13.19 21.31
C ILE A 451 -11.81 -13.82 21.87
N TYR A 452 -12.87 -13.78 21.08
CA TYR A 452 -14.22 -14.23 21.44
C TYR A 452 -14.74 -15.23 20.42
N THR A 453 -15.56 -16.20 20.83
CA THR A 453 -16.18 -17.15 19.91
C THR A 453 -17.34 -16.52 19.11
N VAL A 454 -17.34 -16.68 17.78
CA VAL A 454 -18.43 -16.22 16.89
C VAL A 454 -19.46 -17.32 16.58
N ARG A 455 -19.18 -18.54 17.04
CA ARG A 455 -20.08 -19.70 17.05
C ARG A 455 -19.61 -20.69 18.13
N PRO A 456 -20.44 -21.66 18.54
CA PRO A 456 -19.98 -22.76 19.38
C PRO A 456 -18.76 -23.50 18.78
N ILE A 457 -17.87 -23.97 19.67
CA ILE A 457 -16.64 -24.71 19.33
C ILE A 457 -16.67 -26.07 20.02
N GLY A 458 -16.51 -27.15 19.26
CA GLY A 458 -16.54 -28.53 19.76
C GLY A 458 -15.24 -28.97 20.44
N TYR A 459 -15.31 -30.06 21.21
CA TYR A 459 -14.10 -30.74 21.71
C TYR A 459 -13.25 -31.27 20.54
N GLY A 460 -11.93 -31.04 20.59
CA GLY A 460 -10.99 -31.41 19.53
C GLY A 460 -10.98 -30.45 18.34
N GLU A 461 -11.85 -29.44 18.30
CA GLU A 461 -11.88 -28.44 17.24
C GLU A 461 -10.74 -27.41 17.39
N GLU A 462 -10.13 -27.02 16.27
CA GLU A 462 -9.06 -26.01 16.24
C GLU A 462 -9.65 -24.60 16.39
N ILE A 463 -9.11 -23.82 17.32
CA ILE A 463 -9.48 -22.42 17.51
C ILE A 463 -8.80 -21.59 16.42
N THR A 464 -9.57 -20.77 15.70
CA THR A 464 -9.09 -19.97 14.57
C THR A 464 -9.80 -18.62 14.47
N PHE A 465 -9.08 -17.58 14.02
CA PHE A 465 -9.66 -16.28 13.67
C PHE A 465 -9.20 -15.80 12.28
N ASP A 466 -9.89 -14.82 11.70
CA ASP A 466 -9.41 -14.18 10.46
C ASP A 466 -8.32 -13.16 10.79
N TYR A 467 -7.12 -13.32 10.22
CA TYR A 467 -5.99 -12.43 10.48
C TYR A 467 -6.19 -11.05 9.85
N ASN A 468 -7.13 -10.89 8.91
CA ASN A 468 -7.48 -9.65 8.20
C ASN A 468 -6.28 -8.86 7.63
N SER A 469 -5.13 -9.51 7.51
CA SER A 469 -3.85 -8.89 7.20
C SER A 469 -3.74 -8.56 5.72
N VAL A 470 -3.13 -7.42 5.39
CA VAL A 470 -3.11 -6.85 4.04
C VAL A 470 -1.67 -6.71 3.55
N THR A 471 -1.42 -6.99 2.27
CA THR A 471 -0.14 -6.69 1.60
C THR A 471 -0.35 -6.03 0.24
N GLU A 472 0.58 -5.15 -0.13
CA GLU A 472 0.72 -4.64 -1.51
C GLU A 472 1.62 -5.54 -2.37
N SER A 473 2.43 -6.44 -1.79
CA SER A 473 3.30 -7.36 -2.55
C SER A 473 2.52 -8.58 -3.03
N LYS A 474 2.52 -8.75 -4.35
CA LYS A 474 1.98 -9.94 -4.99
C LYS A 474 2.79 -11.20 -4.64
N GLU A 475 4.12 -11.07 -4.54
CA GLU A 475 5.03 -12.17 -4.19
C GLU A 475 4.81 -12.68 -2.76
N GLU A 476 4.52 -11.77 -1.82
CA GLU A 476 4.17 -12.11 -0.44
C GLU A 476 2.81 -12.82 -0.40
N TYR A 477 1.78 -12.23 -1.03
CA TYR A 477 0.45 -12.85 -1.14
C TYR A 477 0.47 -14.26 -1.76
N GLU A 478 1.26 -14.46 -2.83
CA GLU A 478 1.43 -15.76 -3.50
C GLU A 478 2.23 -16.77 -2.65
N ALA A 479 3.08 -16.32 -1.72
CA ALA A 479 3.81 -17.17 -0.79
C ALA A 479 2.99 -17.56 0.46
N SER A 480 2.08 -16.69 0.90
CA SER A 480 1.25 -16.82 2.10
C SER A 480 0.05 -17.76 1.94
N VAL A 481 0.29 -18.98 1.47
CA VAL A 481 -0.76 -19.97 1.17
C VAL A 481 -1.64 -20.28 2.39
N CYS A 482 -2.96 -20.22 2.22
CA CYS A 482 -3.93 -20.57 3.26
C CYS A 482 -4.26 -22.07 3.26
N LEU A 483 -4.14 -22.68 4.44
CA LEU A 483 -4.37 -24.11 4.70
C LEU A 483 -5.62 -24.34 5.59
N CYS A 484 -6.57 -23.42 5.63
CA CYS A 484 -7.74 -23.53 6.52
C CYS A 484 -8.73 -24.64 6.12
N GLY A 485 -8.62 -25.19 4.92
CA GLY A 485 -9.51 -26.25 4.42
C GLY A 485 -10.98 -25.88 4.28
N SER A 486 -11.33 -24.58 4.28
CA SER A 486 -12.72 -24.14 4.21
C SER A 486 -13.24 -23.94 2.78
N GLN A 487 -14.55 -24.16 2.58
CA GLN A 487 -15.24 -23.91 1.30
C GLN A 487 -15.12 -22.46 0.78
N VAL A 488 -14.90 -21.49 1.67
CA VAL A 488 -14.69 -20.06 1.34
C VAL A 488 -13.22 -19.62 1.43
N CYS A 489 -12.28 -20.55 1.28
CA CYS A 489 -10.85 -20.25 1.37
C CYS A 489 -10.39 -19.28 0.28
N ARG A 490 -9.80 -18.14 0.68
CA ARG A 490 -9.17 -17.14 -0.19
C ARG A 490 -7.90 -17.64 -0.91
N GLY A 491 -7.39 -18.82 -0.57
CA GLY A 491 -6.14 -19.39 -1.09
C GLY A 491 -4.86 -18.76 -0.52
N SER A 492 -4.92 -17.51 -0.04
CA SER A 492 -3.91 -16.84 0.77
C SER A 492 -4.50 -16.42 2.12
N TYR A 493 -3.69 -16.37 3.19
CA TYR A 493 -4.10 -15.82 4.50
C TYR A 493 -3.93 -14.29 4.57
N LEU A 494 -3.31 -13.69 3.56
CA LEU A 494 -3.24 -12.25 3.36
C LEU A 494 -4.30 -11.80 2.34
N ASN A 495 -4.71 -10.53 2.42
CA ASN A 495 -5.47 -9.83 1.39
C ASN A 495 -4.51 -9.02 0.50
N LEU A 496 -4.56 -9.23 -0.82
CA LEU A 496 -3.76 -8.44 -1.77
C LEU A 496 -4.47 -7.14 -2.14
N THR A 497 -4.00 -6.00 -1.62
CA THR A 497 -4.32 -4.68 -2.19
C THR A 497 -3.46 -4.44 -3.42
N GLY A 498 -3.93 -4.96 -4.56
CA GLY A 498 -3.21 -5.01 -5.84
C GLY A 498 -2.58 -3.69 -6.31
N GLU A 499 -1.38 -3.80 -6.87
CA GLU A 499 -0.58 -2.65 -7.31
C GLU A 499 -1.30 -1.77 -8.34
N GLY A 500 -1.35 -0.47 -8.08
CA GLY A 500 -1.82 0.53 -9.05
C GLY A 500 -3.11 1.23 -8.63
N ALA A 501 -4.24 0.54 -8.73
CA ALA A 501 -5.59 1.13 -8.57
C ALA A 501 -5.76 1.85 -7.22
N PHE A 502 -5.46 1.17 -6.11
CA PHE A 502 -5.54 1.71 -4.74
C PHE A 502 -4.61 2.89 -4.42
N GLN A 503 -3.74 3.26 -5.37
CA GLN A 503 -2.83 4.41 -5.27
C GLN A 503 -3.02 5.40 -6.44
N LYS A 504 -3.99 5.21 -7.33
CA LYS A 504 -4.12 6.06 -8.54
C LYS A 504 -4.52 7.49 -8.19
N VAL A 505 -5.58 7.68 -7.40
CA VAL A 505 -6.05 9.00 -6.96
C VAL A 505 -4.95 9.74 -6.18
N LEU A 506 -4.30 9.06 -5.22
CA LEU A 506 -3.09 9.54 -4.54
C LEU A 506 -1.96 9.98 -5.50
N LYS A 507 -1.67 9.22 -6.57
CA LYS A 507 -0.57 9.50 -7.51
C LYS A 507 -0.90 10.62 -8.50
N GLU A 508 -2.15 10.81 -8.86
CA GLU A 508 -2.59 11.81 -9.85
C GLU A 508 -2.98 13.14 -9.21
N CYS A 509 -3.75 13.12 -8.12
CA CYS A 509 -4.17 14.32 -7.40
C CYS A 509 -3.11 14.75 -6.37
N HIS A 510 -2.71 13.84 -5.48
CA HIS A 510 -1.85 14.14 -4.31
C HIS A 510 -0.35 13.95 -4.59
N GLY A 511 0.10 14.49 -5.72
CA GLY A 511 1.50 14.50 -6.12
C GLY A 511 2.40 15.34 -5.19
N LEU A 512 3.68 15.49 -5.55
CA LEU A 512 4.65 16.16 -4.69
C LEU A 512 4.36 17.65 -4.48
N LEU A 513 3.88 18.36 -5.51
CA LEU A 513 3.60 19.80 -5.44
C LEU A 513 2.34 20.09 -4.63
N ASP A 514 1.30 19.29 -4.81
CA ASP A 514 0.06 19.36 -4.02
C ASP A 514 0.33 19.18 -2.52
N ARG A 515 1.13 18.16 -2.17
CA ARG A 515 1.57 17.96 -0.78
C ARG A 515 2.38 19.12 -0.20
N HIS A 516 3.19 19.78 -1.00
CA HIS A 516 3.89 20.99 -0.56
C HIS A 516 2.93 22.17 -0.43
N HIS A 517 1.94 22.33 -1.31
CA HIS A 517 0.91 23.36 -1.20
C HIS A 517 0.11 23.24 0.11
N LEU A 518 -0.41 22.04 0.45
CA LEU A 518 -1.14 21.84 1.70
C LEU A 518 -0.26 22.06 2.95
N MET A 519 1.02 21.67 2.89
CA MET A 519 1.99 21.94 3.97
C MET A 519 2.28 23.43 4.09
N LEU A 520 2.48 24.14 2.97
CA LEU A 520 2.81 25.55 2.94
C LEU A 520 1.69 26.43 3.49
N GLU A 521 0.43 26.18 3.11
CA GLU A 521 -0.70 26.92 3.71
C GLU A 521 -0.75 26.75 5.22
N ALA A 522 -0.59 25.51 5.71
CA ALA A 522 -0.64 25.23 7.14
C ALA A 522 0.53 25.88 7.89
N CYS A 523 1.72 25.94 7.28
CA CYS A 523 2.90 26.63 7.79
C CYS A 523 2.75 28.17 7.78
N GLU A 524 2.14 28.75 6.73
CA GLU A 524 1.90 30.20 6.62
C GLU A 524 0.81 30.68 7.59
N LEU A 525 -0.27 29.91 7.76
CA LEU A 525 -1.35 30.24 8.70
C LEU A 525 -0.94 30.03 10.16
N ASN A 526 -0.14 28.99 10.43
CA ASN A 526 0.31 28.59 11.77
C ASN A 526 -0.79 28.59 12.85
N SER A 527 -2.00 28.19 12.46
CA SER A 527 -3.21 28.19 13.27
C SER A 527 -4.22 27.19 12.70
N ALA A 528 -4.94 26.49 13.58
CA ALA A 528 -6.04 25.60 13.22
C ALA A 528 -7.39 26.27 13.50
N SER A 529 -8.31 26.19 12.55
CA SER A 529 -9.66 26.75 12.64
C SER A 529 -10.65 25.79 13.31
N GLU A 530 -11.83 26.29 13.70
CA GLU A 530 -12.93 25.44 14.18
C GLU A 530 -13.35 24.40 13.11
N GLU A 531 -13.32 24.78 11.83
CA GLU A 531 -13.61 23.88 10.71
C GLU A 531 -12.54 22.78 10.55
N ASP A 532 -11.27 23.08 10.84
CA ASP A 532 -10.19 22.07 10.89
C ASP A 532 -10.44 21.03 11.99
N TYR A 533 -10.88 21.44 13.18
CA TYR A 533 -11.24 20.51 14.27
C TYR A 533 -12.51 19.72 13.96
N ILE A 534 -13.51 20.31 13.29
CA ILE A 534 -14.73 19.62 12.87
C ILE A 534 -14.41 18.52 11.84
N ASP A 535 -13.57 18.79 10.85
CA ASP A 535 -13.20 17.79 9.84
C ASP A 535 -12.31 16.68 10.41
N LEU A 536 -11.40 17.01 11.34
CA LEU A 536 -10.63 16.02 12.09
C LEU A 536 -11.52 15.12 12.95
N GLY A 537 -12.45 15.71 13.71
CA GLY A 537 -13.41 14.98 14.55
C GLY A 537 -14.35 14.07 13.75
N ARG A 538 -14.78 14.48 12.56
CA ARG A 538 -15.56 13.64 11.62
C ARG A 538 -14.79 12.42 11.11
N ALA A 539 -13.46 12.48 11.08
CA ALA A 539 -12.60 11.33 10.77
C ALA A 539 -12.23 10.49 12.02
N GLY A 540 -12.77 10.84 13.19
CA GLY A 540 -12.46 10.20 14.47
C GLY A 540 -11.14 10.65 15.10
N LEU A 541 -10.47 11.69 14.59
CA LEU A 541 -9.17 12.13 15.08
C LEU A 541 -9.35 13.18 16.20
N GLY A 542 -9.12 12.77 17.45
CA GLY A 542 -9.40 13.58 18.65
C GLY A 542 -8.16 13.99 19.46
N SER A 543 -8.39 14.36 20.73
CA SER A 543 -7.37 14.80 21.69
C SER A 543 -6.24 13.77 21.89
N CYS A 544 -6.52 12.47 21.72
CA CYS A 544 -5.55 11.40 21.86
C CYS A 544 -4.39 11.52 20.86
N LEU A 545 -4.72 11.83 19.60
CA LEU A 545 -3.77 11.94 18.51
C LEU A 545 -3.35 13.39 18.21
N LEU A 546 -4.19 14.38 18.52
CA LEU A 546 -3.92 15.80 18.23
C LEU A 546 -3.38 16.58 19.44
N GLY A 547 -3.51 16.04 20.65
CA GLY A 547 -3.04 16.65 21.89
C GLY A 547 -1.55 17.00 21.85
N GLY A 548 -1.24 18.21 22.31
CA GLY A 548 0.14 18.72 22.40
C GLY A 548 0.85 18.99 21.08
N LEU A 549 0.21 18.80 19.92
CA LEU A 549 0.79 19.16 18.62
C LEU A 549 0.78 20.69 18.40
N PRO A 550 1.69 21.24 17.58
CA PRO A 550 1.69 22.64 17.20
C PRO A 550 0.55 22.92 16.19
N ASP A 551 0.00 24.13 16.22
CA ASP A 551 -1.25 24.43 15.52
C ASP A 551 -1.13 24.32 13.99
N TRP A 552 0.06 24.56 13.41
CA TRP A 552 0.34 24.30 11.98
C TRP A 552 0.23 22.81 11.61
N LEU A 553 0.59 21.90 12.50
CA LEU A 553 0.55 20.45 12.24
C LEU A 553 -0.89 19.93 12.31
N ILE A 554 -1.71 20.51 13.19
CA ILE A 554 -3.16 20.26 13.25
C ILE A 554 -3.82 20.78 11.96
N ALA A 555 -3.51 22.01 11.54
CA ALA A 555 -4.01 22.62 10.30
C ALA A 555 -3.56 21.89 9.01
N TYR A 556 -2.38 21.24 9.04
CA TYR A 556 -1.95 20.32 7.97
C TYR A 556 -2.74 19.01 8.00
N SER A 557 -2.94 18.44 9.18
CA SER A 557 -3.68 17.17 9.35
C SER A 557 -5.13 17.29 8.88
N ALA A 558 -5.80 18.42 9.15
CA ALA A 558 -7.16 18.69 8.65
C ALA A 558 -7.22 18.80 7.13
N ARG A 559 -6.29 19.54 6.50
CA ARG A 559 -6.14 19.59 5.03
C ARG A 559 -5.93 18.21 4.42
N LEU A 560 -5.14 17.37 5.10
CA LEU A 560 -4.88 16.02 4.65
C LEU A 560 -6.12 15.12 4.82
N VAL A 561 -6.89 15.25 5.89
CA VAL A 561 -8.20 14.57 6.04
C VAL A 561 -9.18 15.00 4.95
N ARG A 562 -9.20 16.27 4.54
CA ARG A 562 -9.99 16.72 3.37
C ARG A 562 -9.57 16.03 2.07
N PHE A 563 -8.27 15.83 1.84
CA PHE A 563 -7.81 15.01 0.71
C PHE A 563 -8.20 13.53 0.86
N ILE A 564 -8.06 12.94 2.05
CA ILE A 564 -8.40 11.53 2.31
C ILE A 564 -9.90 11.27 2.09
N ASN A 565 -10.76 12.21 2.50
CA ASN A 565 -12.20 12.21 2.20
C ASN A 565 -12.48 12.35 0.69
N PHE A 566 -11.72 13.19 -0.03
CA PHE A 566 -11.81 13.28 -1.48
C PHE A 566 -11.40 11.95 -2.16
N GLU A 567 -10.33 11.29 -1.70
CA GLU A 567 -9.93 9.96 -2.17
C GLU A 567 -11.03 8.92 -1.93
N ARG A 568 -11.67 8.90 -0.73
CA ARG A 568 -12.83 8.05 -0.41
C ARG A 568 -13.95 8.17 -1.46
N THR A 569 -14.23 9.39 -1.95
CA THR A 569 -15.27 9.61 -2.98
C THR A 569 -14.86 9.25 -4.41
N LYS A 570 -13.57 9.06 -4.71
CA LYS A 570 -13.05 8.87 -6.08
C LYS A 570 -12.42 7.51 -6.35
N LEU A 571 -11.92 6.84 -5.32
CA LEU A 571 -11.30 5.54 -5.48
C LEU A 571 -12.26 4.41 -5.94
N PRO A 572 -13.56 4.37 -5.57
CA PRO A 572 -14.48 3.30 -6.03
C PRO A 572 -14.60 3.22 -7.56
N GLU A 573 -14.65 4.38 -8.25
CA GLU A 573 -14.77 4.43 -9.71
C GLU A 573 -13.54 3.80 -10.40
N GLU A 574 -12.35 4.01 -9.83
CA GLU A 574 -11.07 3.52 -10.36
C GLU A 574 -10.80 2.04 -10.01
N ILE A 575 -11.20 1.62 -8.80
CA ILE A 575 -11.17 0.20 -8.40
C ILE A 575 -12.11 -0.61 -9.29
N LEU A 576 -13.35 -0.14 -9.50
CA LEU A 576 -14.33 -0.81 -10.34
C LEU A 576 -13.84 -0.92 -11.80
N ALA A 577 -13.23 0.15 -12.34
CA ALA A 577 -12.66 0.11 -13.68
C ALA A 577 -11.57 -0.97 -13.82
N HIS A 578 -10.65 -1.06 -12.85
CA HIS A 578 -9.58 -2.06 -12.83
C HIS A 578 -10.12 -3.49 -12.64
N ASN A 579 -11.00 -3.71 -11.67
CA ASN A 579 -11.58 -5.03 -11.38
C ASN A 579 -12.34 -5.59 -12.59
N LEU A 580 -13.05 -4.73 -13.33
CA LEU A 580 -13.71 -5.09 -14.59
C LEU A 580 -12.73 -5.37 -15.74
N GLU A 581 -11.60 -4.67 -15.82
CA GLU A 581 -10.56 -4.95 -16.83
C GLU A 581 -9.86 -6.31 -16.57
N GLU A 582 -9.54 -6.63 -15.31
CA GLU A 582 -8.95 -7.92 -14.95
C GLU A 582 -9.93 -9.08 -15.11
N LYS A 583 -11.15 -8.98 -14.55
CA LYS A 583 -12.12 -10.09 -14.59
C LYS A 583 -12.59 -10.41 -16.01
N ARG A 584 -12.66 -9.44 -16.93
CA ARG A 584 -12.99 -9.66 -18.36
C ARG A 584 -11.98 -10.54 -19.12
N LYS A 585 -10.78 -10.76 -18.59
CA LYS A 585 -9.79 -11.67 -19.18
C LYS A 585 -10.16 -13.14 -18.99
N PHE A 586 -11.02 -13.44 -18.01
CA PHE A 586 -11.35 -14.81 -17.59
C PHE A 586 -12.86 -15.10 -17.61
N PHE A 587 -13.71 -14.09 -17.39
CA PHE A 587 -15.16 -14.23 -17.27
C PHE A 587 -15.90 -13.46 -18.38
N VAL A 588 -16.89 -14.12 -18.99
CA VAL A 588 -17.73 -13.53 -20.07
C VAL A 588 -18.88 -12.71 -19.50
N ASP A 589 -19.50 -13.20 -18.42
CA ASP A 589 -20.57 -12.54 -17.69
C ASP A 589 -20.04 -12.10 -16.31
N ILE A 590 -20.30 -10.84 -15.92
CA ILE A 590 -19.84 -10.25 -14.65
C ILE A 590 -21.00 -9.47 -14.01
N CYS A 591 -21.25 -9.68 -12.72
CA CYS A 591 -22.33 -9.01 -11.99
C CYS A 591 -21.93 -7.61 -11.53
N LEU A 592 -22.22 -6.59 -12.34
CA LEU A 592 -21.81 -5.20 -12.10
C LEU A 592 -22.23 -4.63 -10.73
N GLU A 593 -23.34 -5.10 -10.14
CA GLU A 593 -23.82 -4.65 -8.83
C GLU A 593 -22.92 -5.16 -7.70
N VAL A 594 -22.46 -6.41 -7.78
CA VAL A 594 -21.49 -7.00 -6.83
C VAL A 594 -20.12 -6.32 -6.97
N GLU A 595 -19.60 -6.19 -8.21
CA GLU A 595 -18.32 -5.51 -8.45
C GLU A 595 -18.28 -4.08 -7.92
N LYS A 596 -19.41 -3.36 -7.99
CA LYS A 596 -19.54 -2.01 -7.45
C LYS A 596 -19.51 -2.02 -5.92
N SER A 597 -20.24 -2.94 -5.28
CA SER A 597 -20.21 -3.10 -3.82
C SER A 597 -18.81 -3.48 -3.32
N ASP A 598 -18.13 -4.40 -4.01
CA ASP A 598 -16.75 -4.79 -3.73
C ASP A 598 -15.81 -3.57 -3.82
N ALA A 599 -15.94 -2.76 -4.87
CA ALA A 599 -15.12 -1.57 -5.08
C ALA A 599 -15.36 -0.46 -4.02
N GLU A 600 -16.60 -0.33 -3.54
CA GLU A 600 -16.95 0.61 -2.46
C GLU A 600 -16.36 0.14 -1.11
N VAL A 601 -16.48 -1.14 -0.77
CA VAL A 601 -15.85 -1.73 0.43
C VAL A 601 -14.32 -1.66 0.38
N GLN A 602 -13.71 -1.92 -0.78
CA GLN A 602 -12.26 -1.83 -0.96
C GLN A 602 -11.76 -0.37 -0.85
N ALA A 603 -12.52 0.61 -1.32
CA ALA A 603 -12.20 2.03 -1.12
C ALA A 603 -12.28 2.44 0.36
N GLU A 604 -13.27 1.92 1.10
CA GLU A 604 -13.39 2.12 2.54
C GLU A 604 -12.20 1.55 3.30
N GLY A 605 -11.72 0.36 2.93
CA GLY A 605 -10.47 -0.22 3.45
C GLY A 605 -9.26 0.72 3.24
N VAL A 606 -9.13 1.31 2.05
CA VAL A 606 -8.05 2.28 1.78
C VAL A 606 -8.22 3.57 2.59
N TYR A 607 -9.44 4.09 2.76
CA TYR A 607 -9.72 5.26 3.60
C TYR A 607 -9.25 5.04 5.05
N ASN A 608 -9.59 3.89 5.63
CA ASN A 608 -9.14 3.50 6.96
C ASN A 608 -7.60 3.39 7.03
N GLN A 609 -6.97 2.75 6.05
CA GLN A 609 -5.51 2.67 5.96
C GLN A 609 -4.84 4.06 5.81
N ARG A 610 -5.50 5.04 5.17
CA ARG A 610 -4.99 6.43 5.11
C ARG A 610 -5.02 7.12 6.48
N LEU A 611 -6.08 6.93 7.26
CA LEU A 611 -6.18 7.48 8.63
C LEU A 611 -5.15 6.83 9.56
N GLN A 612 -4.97 5.52 9.48
CA GLN A 612 -3.90 4.80 10.19
C GLN A 612 -2.52 5.35 9.82
N ASN A 613 -2.23 5.51 8.53
CA ASN A 613 -0.99 6.10 8.03
C ASN A 613 -0.76 7.54 8.52
N LEU A 614 -1.83 8.34 8.70
CA LEU A 614 -1.74 9.67 9.30
C LEU A 614 -1.39 9.57 10.81
N ALA A 615 -2.04 8.69 11.57
CA ALA A 615 -1.73 8.50 12.99
C ALA A 615 -0.28 8.05 13.21
N LEU A 616 0.18 7.05 12.44
CA LEU A 616 1.57 6.56 12.43
C LEU A 616 2.57 7.69 12.10
N THR A 617 2.21 8.59 11.19
CA THR A 617 3.02 9.76 10.81
C THR A 617 3.10 10.79 11.93
N LEU A 618 1.97 11.12 12.57
CA LEU A 618 1.93 12.09 13.66
C LEU A 618 2.66 11.59 14.92
N ASP A 619 2.60 10.29 15.23
CA ASP A 619 3.35 9.68 16.33
C ASP A 619 4.88 9.79 16.13
N LYS A 620 5.38 9.39 14.94
CA LYS A 620 6.79 9.54 14.54
C LYS A 620 7.25 10.99 14.62
N VAL A 621 6.44 11.93 14.15
CA VAL A 621 6.75 13.36 14.18
C VAL A 621 6.70 13.93 15.60
N ARG A 622 5.73 13.54 16.44
CA ARG A 622 5.63 13.88 17.87
C ARG A 622 6.88 13.42 18.62
N TYR A 623 7.36 12.21 18.37
CA TYR A 623 8.58 11.68 18.99
C TYR A 623 9.81 12.55 18.69
N VAL A 624 10.07 12.85 17.41
CA VAL A 624 11.21 13.70 17.02
C VAL A 624 11.04 15.12 17.57
N MET A 625 9.84 15.68 17.57
CA MET A 625 9.57 17.00 18.16
C MET A 625 9.80 17.04 19.68
N ARG A 626 9.41 16.00 20.43
CA ARG A 626 9.75 15.87 21.86
C ARG A 626 11.28 15.85 22.05
N CYS A 627 12.01 15.12 21.22
CA CYS A 627 13.47 15.02 21.31
C CYS A 627 14.21 16.32 20.95
N VAL A 628 13.67 17.15 20.04
CA VAL A 628 14.30 18.41 19.60
C VAL A 628 13.90 19.60 20.48
N PHE A 629 12.62 19.72 20.84
CA PHE A 629 12.04 20.90 21.49
C PHE A 629 11.55 20.68 22.93
N GLY A 630 11.56 19.43 23.41
CA GLY A 630 10.95 19.00 24.68
C GLY A 630 9.42 18.93 24.59
N ASP A 631 8.81 20.07 24.27
CA ASP A 631 7.37 20.25 24.07
C ASP A 631 7.06 20.42 22.57
N PRO A 632 6.34 19.47 21.93
CA PRO A 632 6.02 19.54 20.51
C PRO A 632 5.23 20.78 20.11
N LYS A 633 4.43 21.37 21.01
CA LYS A 633 3.67 22.60 20.70
C LYS A 633 4.59 23.81 20.46
N LYS A 634 5.86 23.73 20.86
CA LYS A 634 6.90 24.73 20.57
C LYS A 634 7.65 24.49 19.26
N ALA A 635 7.38 23.38 18.54
CA ALA A 635 8.01 23.12 17.26
C ALA A 635 7.50 24.11 16.18
N PRO A 636 8.38 24.97 15.62
CA PRO A 636 7.97 25.93 14.59
C PRO A 636 7.59 25.23 13.28
N PRO A 637 6.96 25.94 12.32
CA PRO A 637 6.75 25.40 10.98
C PRO A 637 8.06 24.99 10.29
N PRO A 638 8.10 23.83 9.58
CA PRO A 638 9.28 23.35 8.86
C PRO A 638 9.52 24.09 7.54
N LEU A 639 8.54 24.85 7.05
CA LEU A 639 8.62 25.66 5.83
C LEU A 639 8.30 27.12 6.14
N GLU A 640 9.01 28.04 5.51
CA GLU A 640 8.90 29.49 5.74
C GLU A 640 9.00 30.24 4.41
N ARG A 641 8.03 31.11 4.11
CA ARG A 641 8.09 31.94 2.89
C ARG A 641 9.11 33.05 3.02
N LEU A 642 9.90 33.26 1.98
CA LEU A 642 10.86 34.36 1.93
C LEU A 642 10.14 35.70 1.67
N SER A 643 10.53 36.74 2.41
CA SER A 643 10.18 38.12 2.09
C SER A 643 10.88 38.59 0.80
N PRO A 644 10.40 39.64 0.11
CA PRO A 644 11.01 40.13 -1.13
C PRO A 644 12.52 40.42 -0.99
N GLU A 645 12.94 40.96 0.15
CA GLU A 645 14.34 41.28 0.46
C GLU A 645 15.17 40.00 0.64
N ALA A 646 14.59 38.97 1.28
CA ALA A 646 15.22 37.66 1.43
C ALA A 646 15.34 36.91 0.09
N VAL A 647 14.37 37.10 -0.84
CA VAL A 647 14.46 36.61 -2.22
C VAL A 647 15.56 37.34 -2.99
N VAL A 648 15.67 38.67 -2.89
CA VAL A 648 16.78 39.42 -3.50
C VAL A 648 18.13 39.00 -2.93
N SER A 649 18.21 38.71 -1.63
CA SER A 649 19.43 38.13 -1.03
C SER A 649 19.75 36.76 -1.64
N PHE A 650 18.80 35.82 -1.66
CA PHE A 650 18.99 34.48 -2.21
C PHE A 650 19.36 34.47 -3.71
N ILE A 651 18.84 35.41 -4.50
CA ILE A 651 19.02 35.41 -5.95
C ILE A 651 20.17 36.32 -6.39
N TRP A 652 20.27 37.56 -5.89
CA TRP A 652 21.09 38.61 -6.50
C TRP A 652 22.39 38.95 -5.76
N LYS A 653 22.40 38.94 -4.41
CA LYS A 653 23.49 39.59 -3.65
C LYS A 653 23.90 39.00 -2.30
N GLY A 654 23.27 37.91 -1.85
CA GLY A 654 23.72 37.15 -0.70
C GLY A 654 24.91 36.25 -1.02
N GLU A 655 25.60 35.77 0.02
CA GLU A 655 26.63 34.74 -0.10
C GLU A 655 26.01 33.43 -0.64
N GLY A 656 26.59 32.88 -1.71
CA GLY A 656 26.06 31.70 -2.39
C GLY A 656 24.76 31.96 -3.17
N SER A 657 24.48 33.23 -3.52
CA SER A 657 23.33 33.60 -4.34
C SER A 657 23.46 33.15 -5.79
N LEU A 658 22.33 33.00 -6.50
CA LEU A 658 22.30 32.54 -7.90
C LEU A 658 23.21 33.37 -8.82
N VAL A 659 23.23 34.69 -8.64
CA VAL A 659 24.07 35.62 -9.40
C VAL A 659 25.55 35.51 -9.01
N GLU A 660 25.87 35.26 -7.74
CA GLU A 660 27.25 35.01 -7.33
C GLU A 660 27.76 33.69 -7.93
N GLU A 661 27.01 32.59 -7.79
CA GLU A 661 27.37 31.28 -8.34
C GLU A 661 27.51 31.33 -9.87
N LEU A 662 26.66 32.11 -10.56
CA LEU A 662 26.78 32.40 -11.98
C LEU A 662 28.12 33.10 -12.31
N ILE A 663 28.47 34.16 -11.59
CA ILE A 663 29.73 34.91 -11.80
C ILE A 663 30.94 34.02 -11.54
N GLN A 664 30.92 33.23 -10.46
CA GLN A 664 31.97 32.26 -10.13
C GLN A 664 32.11 31.18 -11.21
N CYS A 665 31.01 30.72 -11.82
CA CYS A 665 31.02 29.72 -12.87
C CYS A 665 31.40 30.27 -14.26
N ILE A 666 31.16 31.55 -14.54
CA ILE A 666 31.57 32.21 -15.79
C ILE A 666 33.06 32.59 -15.77
N ALA A 667 33.60 33.00 -14.61
CA ALA A 667 34.96 33.54 -14.50
C ALA A 667 36.08 32.66 -15.13
N PRO A 668 36.09 31.32 -15.01
CA PRO A 668 37.11 30.47 -15.65
C PRO A 668 37.00 30.35 -17.18
N HIS A 669 35.98 30.97 -17.79
CA HIS A 669 35.66 30.86 -19.22
C HIS A 669 35.53 32.22 -19.93
N MET A 670 35.89 33.33 -19.28
CA MET A 670 35.73 34.69 -19.81
C MET A 670 36.91 35.59 -19.41
N GLU A 671 37.28 36.55 -20.27
CA GLU A 671 38.41 37.46 -20.02
C GLU A 671 38.13 38.43 -18.85
N ASP A 672 39.15 38.74 -18.04
CA ASP A 672 39.03 39.56 -16.82
C ASP A 672 38.40 40.94 -17.07
N GLY A 673 38.69 41.56 -18.22
CA GLY A 673 38.08 42.85 -18.61
C GLY A 673 36.56 42.75 -18.80
N MET A 674 36.10 41.72 -19.52
CA MET A 674 34.67 41.45 -19.70
C MET A 674 34.01 41.00 -18.39
N LEU A 675 34.73 40.27 -17.54
CA LEU A 675 34.26 39.86 -16.22
C LEU A 675 34.09 41.06 -15.28
N SER A 676 34.98 42.06 -15.36
CA SER A 676 34.87 43.31 -14.62
C SER A 676 33.71 44.19 -15.13
N ASP A 677 33.51 44.29 -16.44
CA ASP A 677 32.34 44.96 -17.04
C ASP A 677 31.03 44.33 -16.55
N LEU A 678 30.88 43.01 -16.71
CA LEU A 678 29.68 42.28 -16.27
C LEU A 678 29.41 42.45 -14.76
N LYS A 679 30.45 42.35 -13.91
CA LYS A 679 30.34 42.61 -12.46
C LYS A 679 29.91 44.06 -12.16
N SER A 680 30.35 45.04 -12.95
CA SER A 680 29.96 46.44 -12.78
C SER A 680 28.49 46.67 -13.15
N LYS A 681 28.03 46.09 -14.26
CA LYS A 681 26.63 46.16 -14.72
C LYS A 681 25.68 45.48 -13.73
N ILE A 682 26.03 44.29 -13.24
CA ILE A 682 25.22 43.55 -12.24
C ILE A 682 25.02 44.37 -10.95
N ARG A 683 26.02 45.16 -10.54
CA ARG A 683 25.89 46.10 -9.41
C ARG A 683 25.00 47.31 -9.72
N ALA A 684 24.98 47.78 -10.96
CA ALA A 684 24.09 48.85 -11.41
C ALA A 684 22.61 48.39 -11.55
N HIS A 685 22.38 47.09 -11.64
CA HIS A 685 21.06 46.45 -11.71
C HIS A 685 20.65 45.73 -10.40
N ASP A 686 21.15 46.16 -9.22
CA ASP A 686 20.63 45.67 -7.93
C ASP A 686 19.16 46.11 -7.75
N PRO A 687 18.18 45.19 -7.65
CA PRO A 687 16.75 45.52 -7.49
C PRO A 687 16.37 45.99 -6.07
N SER A 688 17.36 46.30 -5.22
CA SER A 688 17.15 46.73 -3.84
C SER A 688 16.77 48.21 -3.73
N GLY A 689 15.80 48.52 -2.86
CA GLY A 689 15.44 49.90 -2.50
C GLY A 689 14.35 50.53 -3.37
N THR A 690 13.66 49.76 -4.20
CA THR A 690 12.46 50.18 -4.94
C THR A 690 11.17 49.75 -4.24
N ASP A 691 10.09 50.51 -4.39
CA ASP A 691 8.76 50.19 -3.81
C ASP A 691 8.18 48.83 -4.24
N ASP A 692 8.56 48.34 -5.44
CA ASP A 692 8.11 47.06 -6.01
C ASP A 692 9.31 46.15 -6.31
N ILE A 693 9.91 45.63 -5.23
CA ILE A 693 11.12 44.79 -5.25
C ILE A 693 10.95 43.56 -6.16
N GLN A 694 9.77 42.93 -6.17
CA GLN A 694 9.54 41.73 -6.99
C GLN A 694 9.56 42.04 -8.50
N LYS A 695 8.94 43.15 -8.91
CA LYS A 695 8.95 43.60 -10.31
C LYS A 695 10.32 44.08 -10.75
N GLU A 696 11.09 44.75 -9.89
CA GLU A 696 12.45 45.17 -10.23
C GLU A 696 13.41 43.99 -10.30
N LEU A 697 13.30 43.02 -9.39
CA LEU A 697 14.05 41.76 -9.46
C LEU A 697 13.74 41.00 -10.75
N ARG A 698 12.47 40.90 -11.14
CA ARG A 698 12.08 40.30 -12.43
C ARG A 698 12.67 41.06 -13.62
N LYS A 699 12.68 42.39 -13.62
CA LYS A 699 13.35 43.20 -14.67
C LYS A 699 14.85 42.92 -14.71
N SER A 700 15.52 42.91 -13.57
CA SER A 700 16.97 42.71 -13.45
C SER A 700 17.37 41.29 -13.88
N LEU A 701 16.57 40.27 -13.59
CA LEU A 701 16.77 38.91 -14.09
C LEU A 701 16.49 38.78 -15.60
N ILE A 702 15.49 39.48 -16.15
CA ILE A 702 15.24 39.51 -17.60
C ILE A 702 16.38 40.20 -18.35
N TRP A 703 16.95 41.28 -17.79
CA TRP A 703 18.15 41.92 -18.31
C TRP A 703 19.37 40.99 -18.23
N LEU A 704 19.60 40.35 -17.07
CA LEU A 704 20.72 39.42 -16.86
C LEU A 704 20.64 38.20 -17.79
N ARG A 705 19.44 37.67 -18.03
CA ARG A 705 19.18 36.63 -19.04
C ARG A 705 19.76 37.03 -20.38
N ASP A 706 19.50 38.25 -20.83
CA ASP A 706 19.87 38.71 -22.17
C ASP A 706 21.36 39.02 -22.30
N GLU A 707 21.99 39.66 -21.29
CA GLU A 707 23.45 39.82 -21.26
C GLU A 707 24.17 38.46 -21.25
N VAL A 708 23.76 37.52 -20.38
CA VAL A 708 24.33 36.17 -20.32
C VAL A 708 24.11 35.42 -21.63
N ARG A 709 22.93 35.56 -22.24
CA ARG A 709 22.60 34.93 -23.53
C ARG A 709 23.50 35.41 -24.68
N ASN A 710 23.98 36.64 -24.63
CA ASN A 710 24.85 37.21 -25.66
C ASN A 710 26.31 36.76 -25.52
N LEU A 711 26.68 36.03 -24.46
CA LEU A 711 28.03 35.50 -24.26
C LEU A 711 28.32 34.27 -25.16
N PRO A 712 29.56 34.12 -25.67
CA PRO A 712 29.92 33.06 -26.60
C PRO A 712 29.86 31.66 -25.95
N CYS A 713 28.90 30.85 -26.40
CA CYS A 713 28.73 29.48 -25.91
C CYS A 713 29.79 28.51 -26.47
N THR A 714 30.19 27.54 -25.66
CA THR A 714 31.10 26.45 -26.05
C THR A 714 30.63 25.11 -25.46
N TYR A 715 31.33 24.01 -25.76
CA TYR A 715 31.10 22.73 -25.09
C TYR A 715 31.48 22.74 -23.58
N LYS A 716 32.18 23.79 -23.10
CA LYS A 716 32.54 24.00 -21.69
C LYS A 716 31.60 24.97 -20.97
N CYS A 717 31.09 25.99 -21.65
CA CYS A 717 30.16 27.00 -21.11
C CYS A 717 28.86 27.08 -21.94
N ARG A 718 27.74 26.66 -21.36
CA ARG A 718 26.41 26.73 -21.98
C ARG A 718 25.62 27.93 -21.44
N HIS A 719 26.05 29.14 -21.79
CA HIS A 719 25.35 30.37 -21.39
C HIS A 719 23.90 30.40 -21.92
N ASP A 720 23.63 29.73 -23.05
CA ASP A 720 22.29 29.51 -23.59
C ASP A 720 21.38 28.66 -22.70
N ALA A 721 21.94 27.80 -21.85
CA ALA A 721 21.21 27.05 -20.81
C ALA A 721 21.08 27.86 -19.52
N ALA A 722 22.14 28.57 -19.13
CA ALA A 722 22.13 29.47 -17.98
C ALA A 722 21.06 30.58 -18.12
N ALA A 723 20.97 31.20 -19.29
CA ALA A 723 19.95 32.22 -19.59
C ALA A 723 18.51 31.68 -19.44
N ASP A 724 18.23 30.46 -19.91
CA ASP A 724 16.89 29.86 -19.75
C ASP A 724 16.58 29.51 -18.29
N LEU A 725 17.58 29.11 -17.49
CA LEU A 725 17.40 28.96 -16.05
C LEU A 725 17.10 30.31 -15.37
N ILE A 726 17.86 31.36 -15.69
CA ILE A 726 17.63 32.73 -15.18
C ILE A 726 16.22 33.20 -15.58
N HIS A 727 15.75 32.85 -16.79
CA HIS A 727 14.37 33.12 -17.20
C HIS A 727 13.34 32.36 -16.36
N ILE A 728 13.56 31.09 -16.02
CA ILE A 728 12.67 30.33 -15.12
C ILE A 728 12.65 30.96 -13.71
N TYR A 729 13.79 31.42 -13.18
CA TYR A 729 13.84 32.17 -11.92
C TYR A 729 13.09 33.51 -12.01
N ALA A 730 13.20 34.25 -13.13
CA ALA A 730 12.55 35.55 -13.32
C ALA A 730 11.01 35.51 -13.28
N TYR A 731 10.42 34.32 -13.44
CA TYR A 731 8.97 34.10 -13.39
C TYR A 731 8.52 33.20 -12.23
N THR A 732 9.46 32.80 -11.37
CA THR A 732 9.14 32.16 -10.09
C THR A 732 8.73 33.25 -9.10
N LYS A 733 7.51 33.16 -8.55
CA LYS A 733 6.91 34.19 -7.69
C LYS A 733 7.14 33.92 -6.22
N CYS A 734 7.06 32.65 -5.81
CA CYS A 734 7.16 32.23 -4.42
C CYS A 734 8.41 31.39 -4.18
N PHE A 735 9.16 31.75 -3.14
CA PHE A 735 10.32 31.01 -2.66
C PHE A 735 10.17 30.70 -1.18
N PHE A 736 10.56 29.50 -0.79
CA PHE A 736 10.36 28.97 0.56
C PHE A 736 11.67 28.39 1.08
N ARG A 737 12.00 28.76 2.32
CA ARG A 737 13.11 28.23 3.11
C ARG A 737 12.65 26.96 3.83
N VAL A 738 13.49 25.94 3.82
CA VAL A 738 13.35 24.77 4.70
C VAL A 738 13.99 25.11 6.04
N ARG A 739 13.26 24.89 7.13
CA ARG A 739 13.75 25.06 8.50
C ARG A 739 14.24 23.70 9.02
N GLU A 740 15.53 23.45 8.82
CA GLU A 740 16.24 22.28 9.33
C GLU A 740 16.11 22.20 10.87
N TYR A 741 15.71 21.03 11.38
CA TYR A 741 15.67 20.72 12.81
C TYR A 741 16.99 20.09 13.24
N LYS A 742 17.22 19.98 14.56
CA LYS A 742 18.38 19.25 15.08
C LYS A 742 18.23 17.76 14.81
N THR A 743 19.25 17.12 14.23
CA THR A 743 19.35 15.65 14.13
C THR A 743 19.22 14.98 15.50
N VAL A 744 18.44 13.89 15.54
CA VAL A 744 18.20 13.08 16.75
C VAL A 744 18.64 11.64 16.48
N THR A 745 19.35 11.03 17.42
CA THR A 745 19.55 9.57 17.45
C THR A 745 18.82 9.02 18.67
N SER A 746 18.03 7.96 18.47
CA SER A 746 17.20 7.37 19.51
C SER A 746 17.94 6.34 20.36
N PRO A 747 17.39 5.93 21.52
CA PRO A 747 17.84 4.76 22.26
C PRO A 747 17.76 3.49 21.37
N PRO A 748 18.61 2.48 21.56
CA PRO A 748 18.61 1.29 20.73
C PRO A 748 17.26 0.55 20.72
N VAL A 749 16.98 -0.15 19.63
CA VAL A 749 16.18 -1.38 19.62
C VAL A 749 17.13 -2.57 19.66
N TYR A 750 16.73 -3.64 20.35
CA TYR A 750 17.46 -4.91 20.38
C TYR A 750 16.75 -5.89 19.44
N ILE A 751 17.49 -6.42 18.47
CA ILE A 751 16.96 -7.29 17.42
C ILE A 751 17.56 -8.67 17.60
N SER A 752 16.73 -9.67 17.88
CA SER A 752 17.16 -11.04 18.11
C SER A 752 17.26 -11.82 16.79
N PRO A 753 17.97 -12.95 16.75
CA PRO A 753 17.98 -13.82 15.57
C PRO A 753 16.59 -14.30 15.12
N LEU A 754 15.60 -14.34 16.03
CA LEU A 754 14.21 -14.68 15.69
C LEU A 754 13.54 -13.58 14.84
N ASP A 755 13.83 -12.31 15.12
CA ASP A 755 13.29 -11.16 14.40
C ASP A 755 13.79 -11.04 12.95
N LEU A 756 14.79 -11.86 12.56
CA LEU A 756 15.39 -11.85 11.23
C LEU A 756 14.98 -13.06 10.38
N GLY A 757 14.39 -14.09 10.99
CA GLY A 757 13.99 -15.34 10.35
C GLY A 757 15.15 -16.33 10.08
N PRO A 758 14.82 -17.61 9.81
CA PRO A 758 15.79 -18.71 9.76
C PRO A 758 16.81 -18.67 8.61
N LYS A 759 16.72 -17.70 7.69
CA LYS A 759 17.75 -17.45 6.66
C LYS A 759 18.94 -16.62 7.15
N TYR A 760 18.79 -15.98 8.32
CA TYR A 760 19.68 -14.93 8.82
C TYR A 760 20.23 -15.22 10.22
N THR A 761 19.59 -16.09 10.99
CA THR A 761 20.08 -16.63 12.28
C THR A 761 21.55 -17.01 12.23
N ASP A 762 21.93 -17.80 11.22
CA ASP A 762 23.22 -18.47 11.15
C ASP A 762 24.38 -17.53 10.80
N LYS A 763 24.06 -16.31 10.34
CA LYS A 763 25.03 -15.30 9.87
C LYS A 763 25.39 -14.25 10.93
N LEU A 764 24.63 -14.18 12.03
CA LEU A 764 24.70 -13.07 12.99
C LEU A 764 25.03 -13.50 14.43
N GLY A 765 25.16 -14.81 14.67
CA GLY A 765 25.41 -15.37 15.99
C GLY A 765 24.18 -15.35 16.90
N SER A 766 24.36 -15.80 18.15
CA SER A 766 23.28 -15.96 19.12
C SER A 766 22.96 -14.70 19.95
N GLY A 767 23.57 -13.56 19.63
CA GLY A 767 23.38 -12.30 20.36
C GLY A 767 22.28 -11.44 19.78
N PHE A 768 21.66 -10.60 20.62
CA PHE A 768 20.87 -9.46 20.13
C PHE A 768 21.79 -8.46 19.45
N GLN A 769 21.35 -7.89 18.33
CA GLN A 769 22.00 -6.78 17.66
C GLN A 769 21.35 -5.46 18.07
N GLU A 770 22.17 -4.45 18.36
CA GLU A 770 21.70 -3.10 18.65
C GLU A 770 21.53 -2.29 17.36
N TYR A 771 20.39 -1.62 17.20
CA TYR A 771 20.16 -0.64 16.15
C TYR A 771 19.62 0.65 16.75
N CYS A 772 20.27 1.78 16.50
CA CYS A 772 19.79 3.11 16.90
C CYS A 772 19.31 3.86 15.66
N LYS A 773 18.07 4.36 15.67
CA LYS A 773 17.56 5.14 14.55
C LYS A 773 18.14 6.55 14.62
N THR A 774 18.67 7.05 13.50
CA THR A 774 19.01 8.47 13.36
C THR A 774 17.98 9.14 12.46
N TYR A 775 17.41 10.22 12.97
CA TYR A 775 16.42 11.09 12.35
C TYR A 775 17.13 12.36 11.88
N GLY A 776 17.30 12.51 10.56
CA GLY A 776 17.99 13.65 9.95
C GLY A 776 17.26 14.97 10.13
N GLU A 777 17.97 16.07 9.86
CA GLU A 777 17.50 17.46 10.07
C GLU A 777 16.17 17.79 9.39
N ASN A 778 15.86 17.09 8.29
CA ASN A 778 14.64 17.29 7.50
C ASN A 778 13.64 16.13 7.63
N TYR A 779 13.86 15.20 8.58
CA TYR A 779 13.03 14.00 8.75
C TYR A 779 11.55 14.34 8.92
N CYS A 780 11.19 15.29 9.78
CA CYS A 780 9.79 15.65 10.02
C CYS A 780 9.09 16.14 8.73
N LEU A 781 9.74 17.00 7.95
CA LEU A 781 9.21 17.46 6.66
C LEU A 781 9.08 16.29 5.67
N GLY A 782 10.10 15.44 5.57
CA GLY A 782 10.07 14.25 4.73
C GLY A 782 8.93 13.31 5.11
N GLN A 783 8.80 12.95 6.39
CA GLN A 783 7.81 12.02 6.91
C GLN A 783 6.38 12.53 6.74
N LEU A 784 6.15 13.85 6.84
CA LEU A 784 4.87 14.46 6.53
C LEU A 784 4.58 14.46 5.02
N ILE A 785 5.55 14.81 4.17
CA ILE A 785 5.38 14.73 2.70
C ILE A 785 5.20 13.27 2.22
N TYR A 786 5.68 12.28 2.96
CA TYR A 786 5.50 10.84 2.67
C TYR A 786 4.57 10.12 3.67
N TRP A 787 3.59 10.83 4.25
CA TRP A 787 2.66 10.31 5.27
C TRP A 787 1.99 8.97 4.92
N HIS A 788 1.79 8.66 3.63
CA HIS A 788 1.17 7.41 3.16
C HIS A 788 2.14 6.24 3.01
N ASN A 789 3.46 6.45 3.15
CA ASN A 789 4.49 5.43 2.98
C ASN A 789 5.25 5.22 4.29
N GLN A 790 4.81 4.23 5.07
CA GLN A 790 5.35 3.94 6.39
C GLN A 790 6.62 3.06 6.38
N ALA A 791 6.91 2.40 5.25
CA ALA A 791 8.10 1.55 5.06
C ALA A 791 9.38 2.33 4.70
N ASN A 792 9.27 3.64 4.48
CA ASN A 792 10.37 4.51 4.06
C ASN A 792 11.23 4.98 5.25
N ALA A 793 12.34 4.28 5.49
CA ALA A 793 13.31 4.60 6.54
C ALA A 793 13.90 6.03 6.44
N GLU A 794 14.10 6.57 5.23
CA GLU A 794 14.84 7.83 4.98
C GLU A 794 14.02 8.79 4.08
N PRO A 795 12.98 9.42 4.64
CA PRO A 795 12.04 10.21 3.86
C PRO A 795 12.59 11.57 3.42
N ASP A 796 13.59 12.12 4.12
CA ASP A 796 14.33 13.33 3.75
C ASP A 796 15.27 13.12 2.55
N CYS A 797 16.02 12.02 2.53
CA CYS A 797 16.85 11.61 1.40
C CYS A 797 16.00 11.37 0.14
N ASN A 798 14.79 10.82 0.32
CA ASN A 798 13.81 10.68 -0.75
C ASN A 798 13.21 12.01 -1.23
N LEU A 799 12.92 12.95 -0.31
CA LEU A 799 12.43 14.29 -0.63
C LEU A 799 13.38 15.05 -1.57
N ALA A 800 14.68 15.05 -1.25
CA ALA A 800 15.73 15.66 -2.08
C ALA A 800 15.89 14.98 -3.46
N ARG A 801 15.51 13.70 -3.59
CA ARG A 801 15.45 13.00 -4.88
C ARG A 801 14.23 13.38 -5.70
N ALA A 802 13.08 13.56 -5.06
CA ALA A 802 11.80 13.84 -5.70
C ALA A 802 11.60 15.32 -6.08
N SER A 803 12.21 16.25 -5.35
CA SER A 803 12.08 17.71 -5.57
C SER A 803 12.73 18.24 -6.86
N ARG A 804 13.58 17.44 -7.52
CA ARG A 804 14.41 17.87 -8.65
C ARG A 804 13.62 18.38 -9.84
N GLY A 805 13.78 19.66 -10.16
CA GLY A 805 13.20 20.34 -11.31
C GLY A 805 11.72 20.70 -11.17
N CYS A 806 10.98 20.08 -10.26
CA CYS A 806 9.59 20.45 -9.94
C CYS A 806 9.50 21.44 -8.77
N LEU A 807 10.36 21.34 -7.75
CA LEU A 807 10.46 22.25 -6.60
C LEU A 807 11.82 22.95 -6.55
N SER A 808 12.90 22.17 -6.62
CA SER A 808 14.28 22.64 -6.65
C SER A 808 14.75 22.73 -8.09
N LEU A 809 14.94 23.94 -8.60
CA LEU A 809 15.49 24.17 -9.94
C LEU A 809 16.95 23.65 -10.05
N PRO A 810 17.47 23.43 -11.27
CA PRO A 810 18.87 23.03 -11.48
C PRO A 810 19.88 24.03 -10.89
N ASP A 811 21.04 23.53 -10.51
CA ASP A 811 22.20 24.35 -10.12
C ASP A 811 22.73 25.12 -11.35
N ILE A 812 23.06 26.41 -11.23
CA ILE A 812 23.58 27.22 -12.35
C ILE A 812 24.95 26.73 -12.85
N GLY A 813 25.75 26.11 -11.97
CA GLY A 813 27.01 25.46 -12.28
C GLY A 813 26.89 24.21 -13.16
N SER A 814 25.68 23.67 -13.34
CA SER A 814 25.35 22.60 -14.30
C SER A 814 25.91 22.87 -15.70
N PHE A 815 25.91 24.14 -16.11
CA PHE A 815 26.19 24.59 -17.47
C PHE A 815 27.67 24.88 -17.73
N TYR A 816 28.54 24.77 -16.72
CA TYR A 816 29.93 25.23 -16.75
C TYR A 816 30.90 24.11 -16.35
N ALA A 817 32.06 24.02 -16.99
CA ALA A 817 32.93 22.84 -16.92
C ALA A 817 34.03 22.97 -15.85
N LYS A 818 33.87 22.26 -14.71
CA LYS A 818 34.86 22.21 -13.63
C LYS A 818 36.15 21.44 -13.98
N ILE A 819 36.13 20.58 -15.00
CA ILE A 819 37.28 19.77 -15.46
C ILE A 819 37.34 19.82 -17.00
N GLN A 820 38.55 19.77 -17.58
CA GLN A 820 38.75 19.96 -19.02
C GLN A 820 38.25 18.82 -19.94
N LYS A 821 38.02 17.61 -19.42
CA LYS A 821 37.58 16.45 -20.21
C LYS A 821 36.11 16.62 -20.66
N PRO A 822 35.78 16.47 -21.97
CA PRO A 822 34.40 16.57 -22.44
C PRO A 822 33.57 15.35 -22.01
N SER A 823 32.37 15.58 -21.47
CA SER A 823 31.42 14.52 -21.13
C SER A 823 30.18 14.55 -22.02
N ARG A 824 29.67 13.37 -22.41
CA ARG A 824 28.46 13.23 -23.23
C ARG A 824 27.18 13.79 -22.55
N HIS A 825 27.23 14.05 -21.25
CA HIS A 825 26.09 14.50 -20.44
C HIS A 825 25.66 15.97 -20.67
N ARG A 826 26.43 16.76 -21.43
CA ARG A 826 26.20 18.22 -21.60
C ARG A 826 25.39 18.60 -22.86
N VAL A 827 24.55 17.68 -23.35
CA VAL A 827 23.65 17.89 -24.50
C VAL A 827 22.47 18.78 -24.12
N TYR A 828 22.34 19.90 -24.82
CA TYR A 828 21.31 20.91 -24.61
C TYR A 828 20.89 21.51 -25.95
N GLY A 829 20.16 20.71 -26.73
CA GLY A 829 19.53 21.14 -27.98
C GLY A 829 18.00 21.28 -27.87
N PRO A 830 17.30 21.53 -29.00
CA PRO A 830 15.84 21.58 -29.06
C PRO A 830 15.15 20.33 -28.50
N ARG A 831 15.79 19.14 -28.59
CA ARG A 831 15.30 17.90 -27.96
C ARG A 831 15.23 18.01 -26.43
N THR A 832 16.22 18.64 -25.79
CA THR A 832 16.27 18.83 -24.33
C THR A 832 15.22 19.86 -23.88
N LEU A 833 15.05 20.96 -24.63
CA LEU A 833 13.97 21.93 -24.40
C LEU A 833 12.57 21.32 -24.55
N LYS A 834 12.31 20.59 -25.64
CA LYS A 834 11.01 19.94 -25.88
C LYS A 834 10.66 18.94 -24.77
N PHE A 835 11.65 18.20 -24.27
CA PHE A 835 11.48 17.35 -23.09
C PHE A 835 11.18 18.15 -21.81
N MET A 836 11.94 19.23 -21.55
CA MET A 836 11.76 20.08 -20.37
C MET A 836 10.37 20.71 -20.34
N LEU A 837 9.94 21.32 -21.45
CA LEU A 837 8.59 21.86 -21.64
C LEU A 837 7.52 20.78 -21.47
N ALA A 838 7.67 19.60 -22.08
CA ALA A 838 6.70 18.52 -21.90
C ALA A 838 6.61 18.03 -20.44
N ARG A 839 7.72 18.05 -19.69
CA ARG A 839 7.73 17.72 -18.25
C ARG A 839 7.03 18.80 -17.43
N MET A 840 7.32 20.08 -17.69
CA MET A 840 6.69 21.23 -17.03
C MET A 840 5.17 21.29 -17.31
N GLU A 841 4.77 21.19 -18.59
CA GLU A 841 3.37 21.38 -19.01
C GLU A 841 2.46 20.16 -18.76
N LYS A 842 2.98 18.92 -18.87
CA LYS A 842 2.16 17.70 -18.79
C LYS A 842 2.38 16.84 -17.55
N GLN A 843 3.51 17.01 -16.85
CA GLN A 843 3.88 16.19 -15.70
C GLN A 843 4.61 17.03 -14.61
N PRO A 844 4.08 18.22 -14.22
CA PRO A 844 4.79 19.18 -13.37
C PRO A 844 5.24 18.58 -12.04
N GLN A 845 4.47 17.64 -11.49
CA GLN A 845 4.74 16.99 -10.21
C GLN A 845 5.88 15.94 -10.24
N ARG A 846 6.39 15.54 -11.41
CA ARG A 846 7.36 14.44 -11.55
C ARG A 846 8.82 14.92 -11.63
N PRO A 847 9.76 14.40 -10.82
CA PRO A 847 11.17 14.82 -10.80
C PRO A 847 11.86 14.73 -12.17
N TRP A 848 12.79 15.63 -12.45
CA TRP A 848 13.59 15.60 -13.68
C TRP A 848 14.65 14.49 -13.60
N PRO A 849 14.95 13.78 -14.71
CA PRO A 849 15.85 12.63 -14.70
C PRO A 849 17.31 13.03 -14.48
N LYS A 850 18.06 12.16 -13.79
CA LYS A 850 19.54 12.18 -13.76
C LYS A 850 20.11 11.96 -15.18
N GLY A 851 21.41 12.26 -15.36
CA GLY A 851 22.15 11.91 -16.59
C GLY A 851 21.98 12.88 -17.78
N ARG A 852 21.31 14.01 -17.60
CA ARG A 852 21.29 15.14 -18.54
C ARG A 852 22.22 16.26 -18.07
N ILE A 853 22.19 17.41 -18.75
CA ILE A 853 23.00 18.58 -18.38
C ILE A 853 22.71 19.10 -16.95
N TRP A 854 21.53 18.79 -16.40
CA TRP A 854 21.09 19.25 -15.08
C TRP A 854 21.80 18.55 -13.92
N SER A 855 22.46 19.32 -13.07
CA SER A 855 22.79 18.96 -11.68
C SER A 855 21.87 19.69 -10.70
N PHE A 856 21.73 19.16 -9.49
CA PHE A 856 20.87 19.70 -8.44
C PHE A 856 21.59 19.59 -7.10
N LYS A 857 21.43 20.59 -6.22
CA LYS A 857 22.03 20.58 -4.87
C LYS A 857 21.46 19.42 -4.05
N GLY A 858 22.30 18.85 -3.17
CA GLY A 858 21.94 17.66 -2.37
C GLY A 858 20.83 17.94 -1.35
N SER A 859 20.93 19.07 -0.65
CA SER A 859 19.97 19.57 0.33
C SER A 859 19.64 21.05 0.02
N PRO A 860 18.61 21.33 -0.80
CA PRO A 860 18.25 22.69 -1.17
C PRO A 860 17.54 23.41 -0.01
N LYS A 861 18.27 24.24 0.74
CA LYS A 861 17.73 25.04 1.87
C LYS A 861 16.67 26.07 1.48
N VAL A 862 16.61 26.43 0.19
CA VAL A 862 15.54 27.24 -0.41
C VAL A 862 15.10 26.57 -1.70
N PHE A 863 13.78 26.53 -1.93
CA PHE A 863 13.16 26.05 -3.17
C PHE A 863 12.08 27.03 -3.67
N GLY A 864 11.66 26.83 -4.92
CA GLY A 864 10.71 27.69 -5.63
C GLY A 864 10.78 27.38 -7.12
N SER A 865 9.62 27.31 -7.78
CA SER A 865 9.54 27.08 -9.23
C SER A 865 8.22 27.59 -9.79
N PRO A 866 8.12 27.86 -11.11
CA PRO A 866 6.84 28.23 -11.73
C PRO A 866 5.81 27.09 -11.69
N MET A 867 6.24 25.83 -11.52
CA MET A 867 5.34 24.68 -11.36
C MET A 867 4.73 24.65 -9.95
N LEU A 868 5.47 25.09 -8.93
CA LEU A 868 4.92 25.30 -7.59
C LEU A 868 3.95 26.49 -7.59
N ASP A 869 4.34 27.62 -8.19
CA ASP A 869 3.45 28.80 -8.32
C ASP A 869 2.15 28.47 -9.08
N ALA A 870 2.21 27.61 -10.09
CA ALA A 870 1.04 27.12 -10.83
C ALA A 870 0.05 26.41 -9.90
N VAL A 871 0.54 25.53 -9.01
CA VAL A 871 -0.30 24.84 -8.02
C VAL A 871 -0.82 25.80 -6.94
N LEU A 872 0.07 26.60 -6.32
CA LEU A 872 -0.27 27.56 -5.27
C LEU A 872 -1.31 28.63 -5.68
N HIS A 873 -1.46 28.87 -6.99
CA HIS A 873 -2.44 29.82 -7.53
C HIS A 873 -3.55 29.16 -8.36
N ASN A 874 -3.65 27.82 -8.35
CA ASN A 874 -4.56 27.02 -9.18
C ASN A 874 -4.65 27.54 -10.63
N SER A 875 -3.50 27.67 -11.28
CA SER A 875 -3.33 28.37 -12.55
C SER A 875 -2.39 27.63 -13.49
N PRO A 876 -2.55 27.77 -14.82
CA PRO A 876 -1.59 27.23 -15.78
C PRO A 876 -0.24 27.95 -15.65
N LEU A 877 0.84 27.27 -16.08
CA LEU A 877 2.18 27.87 -16.18
C LEU A 877 2.14 29.21 -16.92
N ASP A 878 2.96 30.14 -16.43
CA ASP A 878 3.04 31.49 -16.97
C ASP A 878 3.35 31.48 -18.49
N LYS A 879 2.56 32.26 -19.23
CA LYS A 879 2.57 32.26 -20.69
C LYS A 879 3.87 32.80 -21.27
N GLU A 880 4.50 33.77 -20.63
CA GLU A 880 5.74 34.40 -21.11
C GLU A 880 6.93 33.47 -20.86
N THR A 881 6.94 32.77 -19.71
CA THR A 881 7.87 31.67 -19.39
C THR A 881 7.85 30.59 -20.48
N VAL A 882 6.66 30.08 -20.78
CA VAL A 882 6.45 29.02 -21.78
C VAL A 882 6.73 29.54 -23.20
N HIS A 883 6.35 30.77 -23.52
CA HIS A 883 6.55 31.37 -24.84
C HIS A 883 8.04 31.57 -25.16
N TRP A 884 8.84 32.08 -24.22
CA TRP A 884 10.29 32.20 -24.41
C TRP A 884 10.93 30.85 -24.71
N LEU A 885 10.71 29.86 -23.83
CA LEU A 885 11.32 28.53 -23.94
C LEU A 885 10.91 27.78 -25.23
N LYS A 886 9.75 28.11 -25.81
CA LYS A 886 9.26 27.54 -27.09
C LYS A 886 9.83 28.23 -28.34
N HIS A 887 10.03 29.55 -28.32
CA HIS A 887 10.31 30.34 -29.54
C HIS A 887 11.69 30.98 -29.58
N ARG A 888 12.47 30.95 -28.49
CA ARG A 888 13.83 31.52 -28.45
C ARG A 888 14.75 30.79 -29.46
N PRO A 889 15.55 31.51 -30.27
CA PRO A 889 16.39 30.89 -31.31
C PRO A 889 17.52 30.05 -30.71
N ALA A 890 17.96 29.01 -31.42
CA ALA A 890 19.15 28.26 -31.05
C ALA A 890 20.41 29.05 -31.41
N ILE A 891 21.20 29.44 -30.40
CA ILE A 891 22.45 30.21 -30.59
C ILE A 891 23.72 29.35 -30.56
N PHE A 892 23.59 28.10 -30.14
CA PHE A 892 24.66 27.10 -30.15
C PHE A 892 24.07 25.73 -30.51
N GLN A 893 24.80 24.96 -31.31
CA GLN A 893 24.43 23.59 -31.67
C GLN A 893 25.70 22.77 -31.90
N ALA A 894 26.10 21.96 -30.92
CA ALA A 894 27.17 20.99 -31.12
C ALA A 894 26.72 19.89 -32.11
N MET A 895 27.67 19.16 -32.70
CA MET A 895 27.35 17.95 -33.50
C MET A 895 26.55 16.91 -32.69
N TRP A 896 26.72 16.91 -31.36
CA TRP A 896 26.03 16.04 -30.40
C TRP A 896 24.65 16.59 -29.93
N ASP A 897 24.25 17.81 -30.34
CA ASP A 897 22.95 18.44 -30.01
C ASP A 897 21.87 18.19 -31.08
N ARG A 898 22.15 17.37 -32.10
CA ARG A 898 21.27 17.10 -33.26
C ARG A 898 20.26 15.99 -33.03
#